data_AF-A0A3N5YLP2-F1
#
_entry.id   AF-A0A3N5YLP2-F1
#
_cell.length_a   1.000
_cell.length_b   1.000
_cell.length_c   1.000
_cell.angle_alpha   90.00
_cell.angle_beta   90.00
_cell.angle_gamma   90.00
#
_symmetry.space_group_name_H-M   'P 1'
#
loop_
_entity.id
_entity.type
_entity.pdbx_description
1 polymer ?
#
loop_
_entity_poly.entity_id
_entity_poly.type
_entity_poly.pdbx_seq_one_letter_code
_entity_poly.pdbx_strand_id
1 'polypeptide(L)'
;FERFYDTAREKHGVRFIRSRVHTINPVGDSGDLELRYITETGELKTEIFDMVVLSIGMQTSKAALELAQKLGIELTPGKFCKTDTFNPVATSRPGIYVCGAFQGPKDIPQAVVDSSAAAAAAGEILAGARDTLTKTKEAVPETNVVNERPRIGVFVCRCGINIAGVVDVPAVRDYAAGLPYVEYVSDNLYSCSQDTQENMSQIIKQKNLNRVVVAACTPKTHEPLFQETLVNAGLNKYLFEMANIRNHDSWVHKNSPQLATRKAMDLVRMAVNKVALMAPLKEAELDIIPKAMVVGGGIAGMAAAKSLARQGYETHIVEKSDRLGGQALNLFRTAAGEDVQQKLAAMVAEVQGDANIHVHLGAAISGVDGFVGSFKTTLSANGKEEVLEHGVAVVATGGSPYRPTEYGHGTDPRIVTSLDLDRRLMAGDPALRALNSAVFIQCVGSREPERPYCSRVCCTHSVDNAVHLKEMNPEMNVFVLYRDMRTYGERELLYKKARSLGVIFIRFAREDKPKVRVENGKLLVAVTDHILGRPLELEADLITLATAILPNRDEQLANFFKVPLNADGFFVERHAKLGPSEFATDGVFLCGLAHYPKPIDEAIAQGQAAASRAVTLLSRKKIFTSGTVAEVDQRMCSQCGVCVSICPYSAPAWTEKGPFAGRAQVNPVLCKGCGLCVASCRSGAIHLKGFDNDQIFAQIFNLSEAV
;
A
#
# COMPACT_ATOMS: atom_id res chain seq x y z
N PHE A 1 -5.32 -2.06 13.01
CA PHE A 1 -5.77 -3.09 13.98
C PHE A 1 -6.57 -2.51 15.13
N GLU A 2 -6.07 -1.58 15.95
CA GLU A 2 -6.82 -1.10 17.13
C GLU A 2 -8.17 -0.48 16.78
N ARG A 3 -8.22 0.48 15.83
CA ARG A 3 -9.49 1.03 15.34
C ARG A 3 -10.48 -0.02 14.84
N PHE A 4 -9.99 -1.08 14.20
CA PHE A 4 -10.84 -2.17 13.72
C PHE A 4 -11.45 -2.94 14.90
N TYR A 5 -10.64 -3.22 15.93
CA TYR A 5 -11.09 -3.84 17.18
C TYR A 5 -12.14 -2.96 17.89
N ASP A 6 -11.87 -1.66 18.06
CA ASP A 6 -12.79 -0.73 18.70
C ASP A 6 -14.08 -0.58 17.90
N THR A 7 -14.00 -0.49 16.57
CA THR A 7 -15.18 -0.41 15.68
C THR A 7 -16.04 -1.67 15.78
N ALA A 8 -15.43 -2.86 15.78
CA ALA A 8 -16.14 -4.13 15.96
C ALA A 8 -16.92 -4.15 17.29
N ARG A 9 -16.28 -3.70 18.37
CA ARG A 9 -16.90 -3.63 19.69
C ARG A 9 -18.02 -2.60 19.76
N GLU A 10 -17.74 -1.36 19.35
CA GLU A 10 -18.59 -0.20 19.62
C GLU A 10 -19.73 -0.03 18.60
N LYS A 11 -19.50 -0.40 17.33
CA LYS A 11 -20.49 -0.22 16.26
C LYS A 11 -21.20 -1.51 15.84
N HIS A 12 -20.55 -2.66 16.00
CA HIS A 12 -21.09 -3.93 15.53
C HIS A 12 -21.51 -4.88 16.66
N GLY A 13 -21.40 -4.46 17.92
CA GLY A 13 -21.81 -5.26 19.08
C GLY A 13 -20.97 -6.52 19.30
N VAL A 14 -19.76 -6.61 18.71
CA VAL A 14 -18.89 -7.78 18.86
C VAL A 14 -18.32 -7.81 20.28
N ARG A 15 -18.59 -8.90 21.00
CA ARG A 15 -18.06 -9.15 22.35
C ARG A 15 -16.69 -9.82 22.27
N PHE A 16 -15.66 -9.15 22.79
CA PHE A 16 -14.32 -9.72 22.95
C PHE A 16 -14.15 -10.21 24.38
N ILE A 17 -14.38 -11.52 24.59
CA ILE A 17 -14.31 -12.15 25.92
C ILE A 17 -12.98 -12.90 26.01
N ARG A 18 -12.08 -12.47 26.88
CA ARG A 18 -10.87 -13.26 27.16
C ARG A 18 -11.25 -14.41 28.08
N SER A 19 -11.12 -15.62 27.58
CA SER A 19 -11.56 -16.80 28.30
C SER A 19 -10.81 -18.04 27.84
N ARG A 20 -10.86 -19.10 28.66
CA ARG A 20 -10.58 -20.46 28.23
C ARG A 20 -11.90 -21.17 28.02
N VAL A 21 -12.18 -21.54 26.77
CA VAL A 21 -13.31 -22.40 26.44
C VAL A 21 -12.99 -23.81 26.93
N HIS A 22 -13.88 -24.39 27.73
CA HIS A 22 -13.71 -25.72 28.33
C HIS A 22 -14.37 -26.82 27.47
N THR A 23 -15.61 -26.59 27.02
CA THR A 23 -16.40 -27.58 26.27
C THR A 23 -17.36 -26.90 25.31
N ILE A 24 -17.63 -27.58 24.18
CA ILE A 24 -18.70 -27.27 23.24
C ILE A 24 -19.60 -28.51 23.15
N ASN A 25 -20.88 -28.38 23.51
CA ASN A 25 -21.86 -29.46 23.43
C ASN A 25 -22.94 -29.14 22.40
N PRO A 26 -23.42 -30.11 21.61
CA PRO A 26 -24.65 -29.92 20.84
C PRO A 26 -25.86 -29.80 21.78
N VAL A 27 -26.82 -28.94 21.43
CA VAL A 27 -28.07 -28.75 22.18
C VAL A 27 -29.20 -29.54 21.52
N GLY A 28 -29.50 -30.73 22.04
CA GLY A 28 -30.56 -31.59 21.51
C GLY A 28 -30.43 -31.82 20.00
N ASP A 29 -31.55 -31.70 19.28
CA ASP A 29 -31.62 -31.86 17.82
C ASP A 29 -31.70 -30.52 17.06
N SER A 30 -31.56 -29.36 17.74
CA SER A 30 -31.71 -28.04 17.09
C SER A 30 -30.54 -27.66 16.19
N GLY A 31 -29.36 -28.28 16.41
CA GLY A 31 -28.11 -27.91 15.75
C GLY A 31 -27.34 -26.79 16.47
N ASP A 32 -27.88 -26.24 17.55
CA ASP A 32 -27.21 -25.20 18.33
C ASP A 32 -26.05 -25.76 19.16
N LEU A 33 -25.11 -24.89 19.52
CA LEU A 33 -23.88 -25.22 20.23
C LEU A 33 -23.82 -24.49 21.58
N GLU A 34 -23.81 -25.25 22.66
CA GLU A 34 -23.59 -24.76 24.02
C GLU A 34 -22.08 -24.62 24.27
N LEU A 35 -21.64 -23.40 24.60
CA LEU A 35 -20.25 -23.08 24.95
C LEU A 35 -20.14 -22.84 26.44
N ARG A 36 -19.28 -23.63 27.09
CA ARG A 36 -18.91 -23.44 28.49
C ARG A 36 -17.52 -22.84 28.59
N TYR A 37 -17.40 -21.69 29.26
CA TYR A 37 -16.15 -20.95 29.37
C TYR A 37 -16.03 -20.17 30.69
N ILE A 38 -14.81 -19.82 31.09
CA ILE A 38 -14.54 -19.11 32.37
C ILE A 38 -14.18 -17.65 32.09
N THR A 39 -14.89 -16.70 32.68
CA THR A 39 -14.58 -15.27 32.55
C THR A 39 -13.27 -14.92 33.25
N GLU A 40 -12.77 -13.71 33.00
CA GLU A 40 -11.57 -13.21 33.68
C GLU A 40 -11.70 -13.13 35.20
N THR A 41 -12.93 -12.99 35.72
CA THR A 41 -13.22 -12.97 37.16
C THR A 41 -13.30 -14.38 37.77
N GLY A 42 -13.09 -15.42 36.98
CA GLY A 42 -13.22 -16.82 37.40
C GLY A 42 -14.67 -17.34 37.40
N GLU A 43 -15.62 -16.55 36.91
CA GLU A 43 -17.02 -16.96 36.81
C GLU A 43 -17.21 -17.96 35.66
N LEU A 44 -17.88 -19.08 35.93
CA LEU A 44 -18.23 -20.04 34.90
C LEU A 44 -19.49 -19.57 34.17
N LYS A 45 -19.41 -19.46 32.84
CA LYS A 45 -20.55 -19.12 31.97
C LYS A 45 -20.83 -20.22 30.96
N THR A 46 -22.11 -20.31 30.63
CA THR A 46 -22.66 -21.17 29.59
C THR A 46 -23.54 -20.33 28.68
N GLU A 47 -23.26 -20.33 27.38
CA GLU A 47 -24.02 -19.57 26.37
C GLU A 47 -24.27 -20.46 25.14
N ILE A 48 -25.42 -20.30 24.48
CA ILE A 48 -25.80 -21.05 23.28
C ILE A 48 -25.55 -20.20 22.04
N PHE A 49 -24.98 -20.79 20.99
CA PHE A 49 -24.67 -20.15 19.72
C PHE A 49 -25.13 -21.01 18.54
N ASP A 50 -25.62 -20.39 17.47
CA ASP A 50 -25.99 -21.10 16.24
C ASP A 50 -24.77 -21.65 15.48
N MET A 51 -23.58 -21.07 15.71
CA MET A 51 -22.35 -21.45 15.03
C MET A 51 -21.11 -21.13 15.87
N VAL A 52 -20.15 -22.05 15.87
CA VAL A 52 -18.81 -21.84 16.41
C VAL A 52 -17.79 -21.90 15.29
N VAL A 53 -17.03 -20.82 15.11
CA VAL A 53 -15.92 -20.76 14.17
C VAL A 53 -14.61 -20.84 14.95
N LEU A 54 -13.92 -21.97 14.83
CA LEU A 54 -12.61 -22.16 15.48
C LEU A 54 -11.53 -21.37 14.72
N SER A 55 -10.84 -20.48 15.44
CA SER A 55 -9.64 -19.83 14.94
C SER A 55 -8.46 -20.81 15.01
N ILE A 56 -8.20 -21.53 13.93
CA ILE A 56 -7.13 -22.54 13.87
C ILE A 56 -5.76 -21.92 13.56
N GLY A 57 -4.71 -22.55 14.07
CA GLY A 57 -3.33 -22.17 13.77
C GLY A 57 -2.94 -22.50 12.32
N MET A 58 -1.92 -21.79 11.81
CA MET A 58 -1.32 -22.08 10.51
C MET A 58 -0.14 -23.03 10.67
N GLN A 59 -0.02 -24.00 9.76
CA GLN A 59 1.11 -24.92 9.68
C GLN A 59 1.62 -25.04 8.25
N THR A 60 2.91 -25.29 8.10
CA THR A 60 3.52 -25.57 6.79
C THR A 60 3.00 -26.90 6.23
N SER A 61 2.62 -26.90 4.95
CA SER A 61 2.13 -28.10 4.28
C SER A 61 3.24 -29.15 4.10
N LYS A 62 2.88 -30.43 4.06
CA LYS A 62 3.84 -31.52 3.79
C LYS A 62 4.64 -31.29 2.50
N ALA A 63 3.95 -30.85 1.43
CA ALA A 63 4.58 -30.54 0.16
C ALA A 63 5.64 -29.42 0.26
N ALA A 64 5.38 -28.37 1.05
CA ALA A 64 6.36 -27.30 1.27
C ALA A 64 7.57 -27.79 2.08
N LEU A 65 7.38 -28.69 3.04
CA LEU A 65 8.48 -29.30 3.80
C LEU A 65 9.36 -30.18 2.91
N GLU A 66 8.76 -31.02 2.08
CA GLU A 66 9.49 -31.86 1.12
C GLU A 66 10.25 -31.00 0.10
N LEU A 67 9.65 -29.90 -0.37
CA LEU A 67 10.32 -28.96 -1.27
C LEU A 67 11.51 -28.30 -0.58
N ALA A 68 11.35 -27.82 0.66
CA ALA A 68 12.43 -27.21 1.42
C ALA A 68 13.60 -28.19 1.62
N GLN A 69 13.31 -29.46 1.94
CA GLN A 69 14.33 -30.49 2.08
C GLN A 69 15.06 -30.74 0.75
N LYS A 70 14.34 -30.85 -0.37
CA LYS A 70 14.94 -31.04 -1.71
C LYS A 70 15.83 -29.87 -2.13
N LEU A 71 15.46 -28.65 -1.75
CA LEU A 71 16.20 -27.42 -2.07
C LEU A 71 17.32 -27.10 -1.06
N GLY A 72 17.41 -27.83 0.07
CA GLY A 72 18.37 -27.57 1.14
C GLY A 72 18.10 -26.27 1.89
N ILE A 73 16.84 -25.92 2.09
CA ILE A 73 16.40 -24.72 2.82
C ILE A 73 16.24 -25.06 4.31
N GLU A 74 16.90 -24.28 5.17
CA GLU A 74 16.78 -24.39 6.63
C GLU A 74 15.39 -23.93 7.10
N LEU A 75 14.86 -24.64 8.09
CA LEU A 75 13.58 -24.35 8.71
C LEU A 75 13.73 -23.91 10.16
N THR A 76 12.82 -23.06 10.62
CA THR A 76 12.68 -22.68 12.03
C THR A 76 12.07 -23.84 12.85
N PRO A 77 12.08 -23.77 14.20
CA PRO A 77 11.40 -24.76 15.03
C PRO A 77 9.89 -24.87 14.73
N GLY A 78 9.26 -23.77 14.28
CA GLY A 78 7.88 -23.76 13.79
C GLY A 78 7.67 -24.39 12.40
N LYS A 79 8.74 -24.90 11.79
CA LYS A 79 8.78 -25.44 10.42
C LYS A 79 8.46 -24.42 9.32
N PHE A 80 8.78 -23.15 9.56
CA PHE A 80 8.74 -22.10 8.54
C PHE A 80 10.13 -21.91 7.91
N CYS A 81 10.21 -21.28 6.75
CA CYS A 81 11.50 -20.94 6.16
C CYS A 81 12.29 -20.00 7.07
N LYS A 82 13.52 -20.39 7.43
CA LYS A 82 14.41 -19.54 8.21
C LYS A 82 14.97 -18.42 7.34
N THR A 83 14.94 -17.20 7.87
CA THR A 83 15.44 -15.97 7.24
C THR A 83 16.12 -15.08 8.29
N ASP A 84 16.97 -14.14 7.86
CA ASP A 84 17.65 -13.18 8.74
C ASP A 84 16.90 -11.84 8.79
N THR A 85 17.00 -11.07 9.90
CA THR A 85 16.30 -9.78 10.03
C THR A 85 16.76 -8.78 8.96
N PHE A 86 18.06 -8.77 8.63
CA PHE A 86 18.63 -7.86 7.63
C PHE A 86 18.55 -8.36 6.20
N ASN A 87 18.11 -9.62 5.99
CA ASN A 87 17.85 -10.20 4.67
C ASN A 87 16.51 -10.97 4.71
N PRO A 88 15.38 -10.26 4.91
CA PRO A 88 14.13 -10.86 5.36
C PRO A 88 13.51 -11.83 4.36
N VAL A 89 13.89 -11.79 3.08
CA VAL A 89 13.36 -12.67 2.01
C VAL A 89 14.38 -13.67 1.47
N ALA A 90 15.63 -13.62 1.94
CA ALA A 90 16.67 -14.55 1.53
C ALA A 90 16.56 -15.84 2.36
N THR A 91 16.59 -16.99 1.67
CA THR A 91 16.68 -18.29 2.35
C THR A 91 18.13 -18.64 2.70
N SER A 92 18.35 -19.74 3.42
CA SER A 92 19.69 -20.30 3.63
C SER A 92 20.39 -20.76 2.34
N ARG A 93 19.67 -20.83 1.21
CA ARG A 93 20.22 -21.23 -0.09
C ARG A 93 20.35 -20.00 -1.00
N PRO A 94 21.58 -19.62 -1.41
CA PRO A 94 21.79 -18.51 -2.34
C PRO A 94 21.00 -18.68 -3.65
N GLY A 95 20.40 -17.59 -4.11
CA GLY A 95 19.56 -17.58 -5.32
C GLY A 95 18.13 -18.11 -5.12
N ILE A 96 17.77 -18.59 -3.92
CA ILE A 96 16.41 -18.98 -3.57
C ILE A 96 15.85 -17.97 -2.56
N TYR A 97 14.69 -17.41 -2.89
CA TYR A 97 13.98 -16.42 -2.09
C TYR A 97 12.63 -16.93 -1.64
N VAL A 98 12.13 -16.38 -0.55
CA VAL A 98 10.87 -16.78 0.06
C VAL A 98 9.99 -15.56 0.30
N CYS A 99 8.68 -15.75 0.15
CA CYS A 99 7.67 -14.76 0.48
C CYS A 99 6.41 -15.43 1.03
N GLY A 100 5.48 -14.63 1.58
CA GLY A 100 4.19 -15.12 2.02
C GLY A 100 4.25 -16.01 3.27
N ALA A 101 3.22 -16.84 3.44
CA ALA A 101 2.98 -17.58 4.69
C ALA A 101 4.02 -18.68 5.00
N PHE A 102 4.89 -19.04 4.05
CA PHE A 102 5.95 -20.03 4.32
C PHE A 102 7.04 -19.49 5.25
N GLN A 103 7.19 -18.16 5.40
CA GLN A 103 8.06 -17.54 6.41
C GLN A 103 7.37 -17.40 7.78
N GLY A 104 6.10 -17.75 7.89
CA GLY A 104 5.31 -17.62 9.10
C GLY A 104 3.97 -16.91 8.91
N PRO A 105 3.08 -16.96 9.92
CA PRO A 105 1.78 -16.32 9.88
C PRO A 105 1.90 -14.80 9.66
N LYS A 106 1.23 -14.29 8.63
CA LYS A 106 1.26 -12.87 8.27
C LYS A 106 -0.03 -12.45 7.57
N ASP A 107 -0.28 -11.15 7.53
CA ASP A 107 -1.41 -10.60 6.80
C ASP A 107 -1.13 -10.47 5.29
N ILE A 108 -2.19 -10.21 4.52
CA ILE A 108 -2.10 -10.05 3.05
C ILE A 108 -1.15 -8.91 2.66
N PRO A 109 -1.24 -7.69 3.25
CA PRO A 109 -0.31 -6.61 2.94
C PRO A 109 1.16 -7.03 3.09
N GLN A 110 1.51 -7.69 4.20
CA GLN A 110 2.88 -8.16 4.43
C GLN A 110 3.31 -9.20 3.40
N ALA A 111 2.45 -10.16 3.08
CA ALA A 111 2.77 -11.17 2.06
C ALA A 111 3.06 -10.53 0.69
N VAL A 112 2.32 -9.48 0.33
CA VAL A 112 2.52 -8.74 -0.93
C VAL A 112 3.82 -7.93 -0.90
N VAL A 113 4.16 -7.29 0.23
CA VAL A 113 5.46 -6.65 0.43
C VAL A 113 6.59 -7.65 0.27
N ASP A 114 6.54 -8.79 0.96
CA ASP A 114 7.58 -9.82 0.88
C ASP A 114 7.70 -10.40 -0.54
N SER A 115 6.59 -10.52 -1.28
CA SER A 115 6.63 -10.99 -2.67
C SER A 115 7.35 -9.99 -3.59
N SER A 116 7.12 -8.69 -3.38
CA SER A 116 7.78 -7.62 -4.13
C SER A 116 9.26 -7.54 -3.77
N ALA A 117 9.60 -7.73 -2.48
CA ALA A 117 10.97 -7.78 -1.99
C ALA A 117 11.74 -9.00 -2.52
N ALA A 118 11.13 -10.19 -2.54
CA ALA A 118 11.71 -11.39 -3.14
C ALA A 118 11.94 -11.21 -4.66
N ALA A 119 11.01 -10.55 -5.35
CA ALA A 119 11.18 -10.18 -6.76
C ALA A 119 12.34 -9.18 -6.96
N ALA A 120 12.50 -8.18 -6.08
CA ALA A 120 13.65 -7.28 -6.10
C ALA A 120 14.96 -8.04 -5.89
N ALA A 121 15.03 -8.91 -4.89
CA ALA A 121 16.24 -9.68 -4.59
C ALA A 121 16.65 -10.59 -5.76
N ALA A 122 15.69 -11.24 -6.43
CA ALA A 122 15.94 -11.97 -7.66
C ALA A 122 16.37 -11.04 -8.83
N GLY A 123 15.73 -9.88 -8.96
CA GLY A 123 16.04 -8.86 -9.95
C GLY A 123 17.44 -8.26 -9.81
N GLU A 124 17.96 -8.13 -8.58
CA GLU A 124 19.33 -7.69 -8.29
C GLU A 124 20.36 -8.64 -8.93
N ILE A 125 20.17 -9.96 -8.83
CA ILE A 125 21.07 -10.95 -9.45
C ILE A 125 20.95 -10.92 -10.98
N LEU A 126 19.74 -10.71 -11.50
CA LEU A 126 19.45 -10.75 -12.94
C LEU A 126 19.66 -9.40 -13.64
N ALA A 127 20.11 -8.36 -12.93
CA ALA A 127 20.23 -7.01 -13.45
C ALA A 127 21.10 -6.94 -14.72
N GLY A 128 22.24 -7.65 -14.73
CA GLY A 128 23.14 -7.70 -15.89
C GLY A 128 22.59 -8.44 -17.12
N ALA A 129 21.52 -9.23 -16.95
CA ALA A 129 20.84 -9.94 -18.04
C ALA A 129 19.57 -9.24 -18.52
N ARG A 130 19.24 -8.06 -17.96
CA ARG A 130 18.05 -7.28 -18.34
C ARG A 130 18.09 -7.00 -19.84
N ASP A 131 16.94 -7.16 -20.49
CA ASP A 131 16.73 -6.98 -21.94
C ASP A 131 17.48 -7.94 -22.89
N THR A 132 18.25 -8.91 -22.39
CA THR A 132 19.04 -9.82 -23.26
C THR A 132 18.19 -10.86 -24.01
N LEU A 133 16.99 -11.18 -23.52
CA LEU A 133 16.06 -12.17 -24.11
C LEU A 133 14.68 -11.58 -24.43
N THR A 134 14.55 -10.26 -24.51
CA THR A 134 13.28 -9.62 -24.85
C THR A 134 13.03 -9.72 -26.36
N LYS A 135 11.75 -9.87 -26.74
CA LYS A 135 11.31 -9.79 -28.14
C LYS A 135 10.51 -8.51 -28.31
N THR A 136 10.86 -7.72 -29.31
CA THR A 136 10.06 -6.54 -29.69
C THR A 136 8.77 -7.02 -30.35
N LYS A 137 7.61 -6.65 -29.80
CA LYS A 137 6.32 -6.88 -30.46
C LYS A 137 6.31 -6.09 -31.77
N GLU A 138 5.94 -6.72 -32.88
CA GLU A 138 5.79 -6.03 -34.16
C GLU A 138 4.68 -4.97 -34.02
N ALA A 139 5.01 -3.73 -34.33
CA ALA A 139 4.05 -2.63 -34.25
C ALA A 139 3.08 -2.74 -35.42
N VAL A 140 1.80 -2.92 -35.12
CA VAL A 140 0.74 -2.84 -36.15
C VAL A 140 0.54 -1.36 -36.49
N PRO A 141 0.72 -0.94 -37.75
CA PRO A 141 0.52 0.45 -38.15
C PRO A 141 -0.92 0.92 -37.85
N GLU A 142 -1.05 2.11 -37.26
CA GLU A 142 -2.35 2.72 -37.04
C GLU A 142 -2.93 3.19 -38.38
N THR A 143 -4.17 2.77 -38.66
CA THR A 143 -4.96 3.20 -39.81
C THR A 143 -5.51 4.59 -39.53
N ASN A 144 -5.22 5.55 -40.41
CA ASN A 144 -5.77 6.89 -40.28
C ASN A 144 -7.23 6.92 -40.72
N VAL A 145 -8.14 7.11 -39.77
CA VAL A 145 -9.59 7.17 -39.98
C VAL A 145 -10.17 8.57 -39.75
N VAL A 146 -9.30 9.60 -39.75
CA VAL A 146 -9.72 10.99 -39.58
C VAL A 146 -10.54 11.44 -40.81
N ASN A 147 -11.66 12.12 -40.56
CA ASN A 147 -12.64 12.55 -41.57
C ASN A 147 -13.39 11.42 -42.30
N GLU A 148 -13.26 10.17 -41.85
CA GLU A 148 -14.08 9.08 -42.37
C GLU A 148 -15.45 9.01 -41.67
N ARG A 149 -16.48 8.53 -42.39
CA ARG A 149 -17.78 8.21 -41.81
C ARG A 149 -17.60 7.13 -40.71
N PRO A 150 -18.23 7.26 -39.52
CA PRO A 150 -18.18 6.21 -38.51
C PRO A 150 -18.75 4.88 -39.04
N ARG A 151 -18.04 3.80 -38.75
CA ARG A 151 -18.37 2.40 -39.05
C ARG A 151 -18.18 1.60 -37.78
N ILE A 152 -19.27 1.44 -37.03
CA ILE A 152 -19.26 0.94 -35.66
C ILE A 152 -19.51 -0.57 -35.65
N GLY A 153 -18.65 -1.32 -34.94
CA GLY A 153 -18.92 -2.70 -34.55
C GLY A 153 -19.42 -2.79 -33.11
N VAL A 154 -20.55 -3.44 -32.89
CA VAL A 154 -21.10 -3.67 -31.54
C VAL A 154 -20.98 -5.15 -31.16
N PHE A 155 -20.32 -5.43 -30.05
CA PHE A 155 -20.10 -6.79 -29.54
C PHE A 155 -20.77 -6.95 -28.18
N VAL A 156 -21.85 -7.73 -28.11
CA VAL A 156 -22.65 -7.93 -26.88
C VAL A 156 -22.23 -9.21 -26.18
N CYS A 157 -21.75 -9.11 -24.94
CA CYS A 157 -21.25 -10.26 -24.19
C CYS A 157 -22.37 -10.96 -23.42
N ARG A 158 -22.41 -12.30 -23.46
CA ARG A 158 -23.28 -13.13 -22.59
C ARG A 158 -22.69 -13.33 -21.19
N CYS A 159 -21.36 -13.35 -21.09
CA CYS A 159 -20.62 -13.59 -19.85
C CYS A 159 -21.09 -14.87 -19.13
N GLY A 160 -21.29 -15.94 -19.90
CA GLY A 160 -21.98 -17.14 -19.44
C GLY A 160 -23.43 -16.81 -19.06
N ILE A 161 -23.79 -17.06 -17.80
CA ILE A 161 -25.12 -16.72 -17.26
C ILE A 161 -25.16 -15.36 -16.56
N ASN A 162 -24.01 -14.66 -16.43
CA ASN A 162 -23.96 -13.43 -15.65
C ASN A 162 -24.70 -12.26 -16.30
N ILE A 163 -24.70 -12.18 -17.63
CA ILE A 163 -25.48 -11.20 -18.39
C ILE A 163 -26.69 -11.92 -19.00
N ALA A 164 -26.45 -12.98 -19.77
CA ALA A 164 -27.52 -13.69 -20.47
C ALA A 164 -28.54 -14.42 -19.57
N GLY A 165 -28.28 -14.56 -18.27
CA GLY A 165 -29.26 -15.07 -17.31
C GLY A 165 -30.33 -14.04 -16.90
N VAL A 166 -30.18 -12.77 -17.29
CA VAL A 166 -31.10 -11.68 -16.92
C VAL A 166 -31.44 -10.80 -18.12
N VAL A 167 -30.44 -10.42 -18.91
CA VAL A 167 -30.60 -9.58 -20.10
C VAL A 167 -30.78 -10.47 -21.32
N ASP A 168 -31.79 -10.20 -22.15
CA ASP A 168 -31.96 -10.83 -23.46
C ASP A 168 -30.90 -10.28 -24.43
N VAL A 169 -29.75 -10.96 -24.44
CA VAL A 169 -28.58 -10.57 -25.24
C VAL A 169 -28.87 -10.57 -26.75
N PRO A 170 -29.55 -11.57 -27.33
CA PRO A 170 -30.00 -11.52 -28.72
C PRO A 170 -30.84 -10.26 -29.03
N ALA A 171 -31.81 -9.91 -28.17
CA ALA A 171 -32.62 -8.71 -28.40
C ALA A 171 -31.77 -7.42 -28.37
N VAL A 172 -30.82 -7.30 -27.45
CA VAL A 172 -29.89 -6.15 -27.40
C VAL A 172 -29.01 -6.08 -28.65
N ARG A 173 -28.52 -7.22 -29.15
CA ARG A 173 -27.75 -7.31 -30.41
C ARG A 173 -28.59 -6.83 -31.60
N ASP A 174 -29.82 -7.33 -31.72
CA ASP A 174 -30.70 -7.02 -32.84
C ASP A 174 -31.13 -5.55 -32.82
N TYR A 175 -31.40 -5.00 -31.63
CA TYR A 175 -31.63 -3.57 -31.45
C TYR A 175 -30.41 -2.74 -31.89
N ALA A 176 -29.20 -3.14 -31.48
CA ALA A 176 -27.98 -2.42 -31.82
C ALA A 176 -27.75 -2.34 -33.34
N ALA A 177 -28.20 -3.34 -34.11
CA ALA A 177 -28.08 -3.35 -35.57
C ALA A 177 -28.86 -2.22 -36.26
N GLY A 178 -29.91 -1.71 -35.61
CA GLY A 178 -30.72 -0.60 -36.13
C GLY A 178 -30.18 0.79 -35.79
N LEU A 179 -29.11 0.90 -35.00
CA LEU A 179 -28.58 2.19 -34.57
C LEU A 179 -27.73 2.87 -35.67
N PRO A 180 -27.68 4.21 -35.70
CA PRO A 180 -26.89 4.94 -36.68
C PRO A 180 -25.41 4.51 -36.69
N TYR A 181 -24.85 4.41 -37.89
CA TYR A 181 -23.44 4.06 -38.14
C TYR A 181 -23.01 2.64 -37.72
N VAL A 182 -23.92 1.80 -37.20
CA VAL A 182 -23.60 0.40 -36.87
C VAL A 182 -23.58 -0.43 -38.14
N GLU A 183 -22.41 -0.99 -38.46
CA GLU A 183 -22.16 -1.78 -39.68
C GLU A 183 -22.01 -3.28 -39.36
N TYR A 184 -21.78 -3.62 -38.08
CA TYR A 184 -21.66 -5.00 -37.62
C TYR A 184 -22.13 -5.15 -36.18
N VAL A 185 -22.88 -6.21 -35.92
CA VAL A 185 -23.22 -6.65 -34.56
C VAL A 185 -22.92 -8.12 -34.37
N SER A 186 -22.53 -8.49 -33.16
CA SER A 186 -22.46 -9.90 -32.77
C SER A 186 -22.70 -10.03 -31.27
N ASP A 187 -23.12 -11.22 -30.86
CA ASP A 187 -23.12 -11.61 -29.47
C ASP A 187 -22.14 -12.76 -29.22
N ASN A 188 -21.33 -12.62 -28.17
CA ASN A 188 -20.26 -13.55 -27.85
C ASN A 188 -20.49 -14.18 -26.48
N LEU A 189 -20.10 -15.44 -26.30
CA LEU A 189 -20.21 -16.09 -24.99
C LEU A 189 -19.32 -15.38 -23.94
N TYR A 190 -18.07 -15.13 -24.30
CA TYR A 190 -17.09 -14.39 -23.49
C TYR A 190 -16.25 -13.46 -24.37
N SER A 191 -16.63 -12.18 -24.48
CA SER A 191 -15.89 -11.20 -25.29
C SER A 191 -14.43 -11.01 -24.87
N CYS A 192 -14.07 -11.30 -23.61
CA CYS A 192 -12.70 -11.19 -23.11
C CYS A 192 -11.83 -12.43 -23.39
N SER A 193 -12.38 -13.52 -23.94
CA SER A 193 -11.59 -14.69 -24.29
C SER A 193 -10.62 -14.40 -25.44
N GLN A 194 -9.46 -15.05 -25.43
CA GLN A 194 -8.40 -14.88 -26.43
C GLN A 194 -8.93 -15.07 -27.85
N ASP A 195 -9.60 -16.20 -28.11
CA ASP A 195 -10.17 -16.53 -29.42
C ASP A 195 -11.17 -15.47 -29.91
N THR A 196 -11.98 -14.91 -28.99
CA THR A 196 -12.95 -13.86 -29.35
C THR A 196 -12.27 -12.55 -29.67
N GLN A 197 -11.18 -12.18 -28.98
CA GLN A 197 -10.41 -10.98 -29.31
C GLN A 197 -9.72 -11.10 -30.66
N GLU A 198 -9.13 -12.26 -30.96
CA GLU A 198 -8.51 -12.50 -32.27
C GLU A 198 -9.55 -12.41 -33.38
N ASN A 199 -10.71 -13.06 -33.21
CA ASN A 199 -11.82 -12.96 -34.15
C ASN A 199 -12.35 -11.52 -34.29
N MET A 200 -12.45 -10.78 -33.18
CA MET A 200 -12.85 -9.37 -33.19
C MET A 200 -11.87 -8.52 -34.01
N SER A 201 -10.56 -8.69 -33.83
CA SER A 201 -9.55 -8.00 -34.64
C SER A 201 -9.66 -8.35 -36.13
N GLN A 202 -9.97 -9.60 -36.49
CA GLN A 202 -10.21 -9.99 -37.89
C GLN A 202 -11.47 -9.33 -38.45
N ILE A 203 -12.58 -9.33 -37.71
CA ILE A 203 -13.83 -8.70 -38.12
C ILE A 203 -13.64 -7.19 -38.33
N ILE A 204 -12.92 -6.52 -37.43
CA ILE A 204 -12.61 -5.09 -37.57
C ILE A 204 -11.94 -4.81 -38.92
N LYS A 205 -10.94 -5.62 -39.29
CA LYS A 205 -10.25 -5.52 -40.59
C LYS A 205 -11.17 -5.86 -41.76
N GLN A 206 -11.84 -7.02 -41.71
CA GLN A 206 -12.67 -7.52 -42.82
C GLN A 206 -13.86 -6.61 -43.14
N LYS A 207 -14.46 -5.99 -42.11
CA LYS A 207 -15.62 -5.10 -42.26
C LYS A 207 -15.24 -3.63 -42.35
N ASN A 208 -13.95 -3.30 -42.33
CA ASN A 208 -13.42 -1.93 -42.29
C ASN A 208 -14.11 -1.09 -41.21
N LEU A 209 -14.22 -1.66 -40.00
CA LEU A 209 -14.77 -0.92 -38.86
C LEU A 209 -13.73 0.08 -38.40
N ASN A 210 -14.17 1.27 -37.99
CA ASN A 210 -13.27 2.31 -37.47
C ASN A 210 -13.66 2.77 -36.06
N ARG A 211 -14.72 2.19 -35.47
CA ARG A 211 -15.15 2.41 -34.09
C ARG A 211 -15.67 1.08 -33.51
N VAL A 212 -15.48 0.86 -32.21
CA VAL A 212 -15.93 -0.38 -31.55
C VAL A 212 -16.65 -0.09 -30.25
N VAL A 213 -17.78 -0.75 -30.05
CA VAL A 213 -18.51 -0.81 -28.77
C VAL A 213 -18.50 -2.24 -28.25
N VAL A 214 -18.12 -2.43 -27.00
CA VAL A 214 -18.31 -3.72 -26.31
C VAL A 214 -19.31 -3.53 -25.17
N ALA A 215 -20.43 -4.24 -25.25
CA ALA A 215 -21.46 -4.26 -24.21
C ALA A 215 -21.21 -5.46 -23.28
N ALA A 216 -20.59 -5.24 -22.12
CA ALA A 216 -20.14 -6.30 -21.23
C ALA A 216 -20.03 -5.86 -19.76
N CYS A 217 -18.85 -6.07 -19.16
CA CYS A 217 -18.56 -5.73 -17.76
C CYS A 217 -18.09 -4.28 -17.57
N THR A 218 -17.52 -3.98 -16.40
CA THR A 218 -16.98 -2.64 -16.13
C THR A 218 -15.72 -2.33 -16.95
N PRO A 219 -15.58 -1.09 -17.47
CA PRO A 219 -14.35 -0.63 -18.13
C PRO A 219 -13.12 -0.70 -17.22
N LYS A 220 -13.30 -0.56 -15.89
CA LYS A 220 -12.21 -0.67 -14.91
C LYS A 220 -11.45 -2.00 -14.96
N THR A 221 -12.07 -3.06 -15.49
CA THR A 221 -11.44 -4.39 -15.56
C THR A 221 -10.88 -4.69 -16.94
N HIS A 222 -11.64 -4.46 -18.01
CA HIS A 222 -11.30 -4.99 -19.34
C HIS A 222 -11.24 -3.93 -20.46
N GLU A 223 -11.42 -2.64 -20.19
CA GLU A 223 -11.21 -1.61 -21.22
C GLU A 223 -9.79 -1.68 -21.82
N PRO A 224 -8.69 -1.79 -21.03
CA PRO A 224 -7.35 -1.91 -21.60
C PRO A 224 -7.17 -3.11 -22.53
N LEU A 225 -7.89 -4.21 -22.27
CA LEU A 225 -7.85 -5.43 -23.07
C LEU A 225 -8.47 -5.21 -24.46
N PHE A 226 -9.64 -4.58 -24.51
CA PHE A 226 -10.30 -4.27 -25.78
C PHE A 226 -9.58 -3.14 -26.54
N GLN A 227 -9.01 -2.18 -25.82
CA GLN A 227 -8.09 -1.20 -26.41
C GLN A 227 -6.90 -1.87 -27.10
N GLU A 228 -6.30 -2.90 -26.50
CA GLU A 228 -5.25 -3.69 -27.16
C GLU A 228 -5.78 -4.47 -28.37
N THR A 229 -7.03 -4.97 -28.32
CA THR A 229 -7.69 -5.61 -29.49
C THR A 229 -7.78 -4.66 -30.68
N LEU A 230 -8.10 -3.38 -30.44
CA LEU A 230 -8.13 -2.35 -31.48
C LEU A 230 -6.73 -2.06 -32.03
N VAL A 231 -5.72 -1.95 -31.16
CA VAL A 231 -4.32 -1.76 -31.60
C VAL A 231 -3.86 -2.91 -32.48
N ASN A 232 -4.14 -4.15 -32.10
CA ASN A 232 -3.83 -5.34 -32.89
C ASN A 232 -4.63 -5.38 -34.22
N ALA A 233 -5.78 -4.70 -34.27
CA ALA A 233 -6.57 -4.50 -35.48
C ALA A 233 -6.06 -3.36 -36.37
N GLY A 234 -5.11 -2.55 -35.89
CA GLY A 234 -4.59 -1.37 -36.58
C GLY A 234 -5.44 -0.12 -36.38
N LEU A 235 -6.27 -0.06 -35.33
CA LEU A 235 -7.06 1.12 -34.97
C LEU A 235 -6.48 1.81 -33.73
N ASN A 236 -6.69 3.13 -33.65
CA ASN A 236 -6.40 3.89 -32.44
C ASN A 236 -7.25 3.40 -31.27
N LYS A 237 -6.61 3.13 -30.13
CA LYS A 237 -7.29 2.54 -28.96
C LYS A 237 -8.40 3.42 -28.36
N TYR A 238 -8.39 4.72 -28.62
CA TYR A 238 -9.41 5.65 -28.11
C TYR A 238 -10.68 5.68 -28.96
N LEU A 239 -10.74 4.89 -30.02
CA LEU A 239 -11.93 4.70 -30.87
C LEU A 239 -12.84 3.59 -30.33
N PHE A 240 -12.86 3.44 -29.01
CA PHE A 240 -13.50 2.37 -28.27
C PHE A 240 -14.38 2.95 -27.16
N GLU A 241 -15.57 2.38 -26.97
CA GLU A 241 -16.43 2.68 -25.83
C GLU A 241 -17.00 1.38 -25.24
N MET A 242 -17.11 1.33 -23.92
CA MET A 242 -17.64 0.15 -23.22
C MET A 242 -19.01 0.44 -22.59
N ALA A 243 -20.03 -0.34 -22.96
CA ALA A 243 -21.34 -0.31 -22.31
C ALA A 243 -21.38 -1.35 -21.17
N ASN A 244 -21.46 -0.90 -19.93
CA ASN A 244 -21.45 -1.78 -18.76
C ASN A 244 -22.85 -2.36 -18.48
N ILE A 245 -23.22 -3.42 -19.18
CA ILE A 245 -24.51 -4.12 -19.04
C ILE A 245 -24.48 -5.28 -18.03
N ARG A 246 -23.37 -5.45 -17.29
CA ARG A 246 -23.26 -6.45 -16.21
C ARG A 246 -23.35 -5.84 -14.83
N ASN A 247 -22.32 -5.07 -14.45
CA ASN A 247 -22.19 -4.55 -13.09
C ASN A 247 -23.24 -3.46 -12.80
N HIS A 248 -23.63 -2.68 -13.81
CA HIS A 248 -24.63 -1.61 -13.67
C HIS A 248 -26.04 -2.03 -14.12
N ASP A 249 -26.23 -3.29 -14.54
CA ASP A 249 -27.49 -3.74 -15.13
C ASP A 249 -27.81 -5.19 -14.72
N SER A 250 -27.34 -6.22 -15.44
CA SER A 250 -27.76 -7.61 -15.20
C SER A 250 -27.62 -8.09 -13.74
N TRP A 251 -26.55 -7.72 -13.04
CA TRP A 251 -26.32 -8.15 -11.66
C TRP A 251 -27.25 -7.48 -10.64
N VAL A 252 -27.71 -6.26 -10.93
CA VAL A 252 -28.51 -5.46 -10.00
C VAL A 252 -30.01 -5.50 -10.32
N HIS A 253 -30.39 -6.03 -11.49
CA HIS A 253 -31.78 -6.08 -11.96
C HIS A 253 -32.30 -7.50 -12.23
N LYS A 254 -31.79 -8.51 -11.51
CA LYS A 254 -32.17 -9.93 -11.65
C LYS A 254 -33.68 -10.18 -11.58
N ASN A 255 -34.40 -9.37 -10.81
CA ASN A 255 -35.84 -9.50 -10.59
C ASN A 255 -36.70 -8.78 -11.64
N SER A 256 -36.08 -8.03 -12.57
CA SER A 256 -36.77 -7.29 -13.62
C SER A 256 -36.11 -7.49 -15.01
N PRO A 257 -36.04 -8.73 -15.55
CA PRO A 257 -35.32 -9.05 -16.79
C PRO A 257 -35.70 -8.20 -18.02
N GLN A 258 -36.99 -7.88 -18.16
CA GLN A 258 -37.48 -7.07 -19.28
C GLN A 258 -37.00 -5.62 -19.18
N LEU A 259 -36.99 -5.04 -17.97
CA LEU A 259 -36.46 -3.70 -17.73
C LEU A 259 -34.93 -3.67 -17.85
N ALA A 260 -34.24 -4.72 -17.39
CA ALA A 260 -32.81 -4.88 -17.57
C ALA A 260 -32.44 -4.92 -19.06
N THR A 261 -33.20 -5.67 -19.86
CA THR A 261 -33.00 -5.73 -21.32
C THR A 261 -33.18 -4.37 -22.00
N ARG A 262 -34.23 -3.61 -21.64
CA ARG A 262 -34.42 -2.25 -22.17
C ARG A 262 -33.28 -1.32 -21.75
N LYS A 263 -32.88 -1.38 -20.47
CA LYS A 263 -31.74 -0.62 -19.96
C LYS A 263 -30.44 -0.96 -20.70
N ALA A 264 -30.19 -2.23 -21.01
CA ALA A 264 -29.04 -2.66 -21.81
C ALA A 264 -29.05 -2.02 -23.20
N MET A 265 -30.21 -1.99 -23.88
CA MET A 265 -30.38 -1.32 -25.17
C MET A 265 -30.04 0.18 -25.08
N ASP A 266 -30.53 0.85 -24.03
CA ASP A 266 -30.23 2.27 -23.78
C ASP A 266 -28.73 2.51 -23.58
N LEU A 267 -28.09 1.71 -22.73
CA LEU A 267 -26.66 1.81 -22.48
C LEU A 267 -25.83 1.59 -23.75
N VAL A 268 -26.23 0.65 -24.61
CA VAL A 268 -25.59 0.42 -25.91
C VAL A 268 -25.80 1.62 -26.83
N ARG A 269 -27.02 2.17 -26.93
CA ARG A 269 -27.31 3.35 -27.73
C ARG A 269 -26.48 4.57 -27.28
N MET A 270 -26.35 4.79 -25.97
CA MET A 270 -25.49 5.85 -25.42
C MET A 270 -24.03 5.65 -25.85
N ALA A 271 -23.51 4.43 -25.78
CA ALA A 271 -22.14 4.12 -26.15
C ALA A 271 -21.88 4.29 -27.66
N VAL A 272 -22.80 3.82 -28.52
CA VAL A 272 -22.74 3.97 -29.97
C VAL A 272 -22.69 5.44 -30.38
N ASN A 273 -23.56 6.27 -29.81
CA ASN A 273 -23.61 7.69 -30.14
C ASN A 273 -22.37 8.45 -29.67
N LYS A 274 -21.82 8.09 -28.50
CA LYS A 274 -20.54 8.68 -28.04
C LYS A 274 -19.38 8.30 -28.93
N VAL A 275 -19.22 7.00 -29.22
CA VAL A 275 -18.07 6.51 -30.00
C VAL A 275 -18.09 7.03 -31.44
N ALA A 276 -19.27 7.34 -31.99
CA ALA A 276 -19.43 7.97 -33.29
C ALA A 276 -18.73 9.34 -33.37
N LEU A 277 -18.68 10.08 -32.25
CA LEU A 277 -18.05 11.40 -32.14
C LEU A 277 -16.60 11.34 -31.64
N MET A 278 -16.10 10.15 -31.28
CA MET A 278 -14.71 10.00 -30.84
C MET A 278 -13.75 10.15 -32.01
N ALA A 279 -12.59 10.75 -31.73
CA ALA A 279 -11.48 10.90 -32.65
C ALA A 279 -10.25 10.13 -32.15
N PRO A 280 -9.33 9.73 -33.03
CA PRO A 280 -8.05 9.16 -32.63
C PRO A 280 -7.32 10.11 -31.68
N LEU A 281 -6.88 9.62 -30.52
CA LEU A 281 -6.09 10.43 -29.58
C LEU A 281 -4.63 10.03 -29.63
N LYS A 282 -3.76 11.02 -29.45
CA LYS A 282 -2.32 10.82 -29.36
C LYS A 282 -1.91 10.78 -27.89
N GLU A 283 -1.16 9.77 -27.54
CA GLU A 283 -0.46 9.74 -26.26
C GLU A 283 0.83 10.54 -26.38
N ALA A 284 1.16 11.31 -25.34
CA ALA A 284 2.48 11.92 -25.28
C ALA A 284 3.48 10.88 -24.78
N GLU A 285 4.54 10.69 -25.56
CA GLU A 285 5.67 9.85 -25.20
C GLU A 285 6.61 10.65 -24.30
N LEU A 286 7.03 10.04 -23.20
CA LEU A 286 7.92 10.65 -22.23
C LEU A 286 9.07 9.70 -21.95
N ASP A 287 10.28 10.23 -22.08
CA ASP A 287 11.47 9.53 -21.63
C ASP A 287 11.49 9.48 -20.10
N ILE A 288 11.96 8.36 -19.56
CA ILE A 288 12.17 8.22 -18.13
C ILE A 288 13.61 8.53 -17.80
N ILE A 289 13.82 9.46 -16.86
CA ILE A 289 15.11 9.71 -16.24
C ILE A 289 15.47 8.45 -15.42
N PRO A 290 16.54 7.70 -15.77
CA PRO A 290 16.85 6.41 -15.16
C PRO A 290 17.56 6.57 -13.80
N LYS A 291 17.09 7.52 -12.99
CA LYS A 291 17.61 7.82 -11.65
C LYS A 291 16.49 7.75 -10.63
N ALA A 292 16.82 7.38 -9.40
CA ALA A 292 15.90 7.34 -8.28
C ALA A 292 16.31 8.32 -7.18
N MET A 293 15.34 8.86 -6.48
CA MET A 293 15.56 9.60 -5.24
C MET A 293 14.90 8.85 -4.07
N VAL A 294 15.60 8.74 -2.95
CA VAL A 294 15.12 8.17 -1.69
C VAL A 294 15.14 9.27 -0.63
N VAL A 295 13.98 9.59 -0.06
CA VAL A 295 13.84 10.63 0.97
C VAL A 295 13.88 9.98 2.34
N GLY A 296 15.02 10.08 3.02
CA GLY A 296 15.31 9.50 4.34
C GLY A 296 16.34 8.38 4.29
N GLY A 297 17.44 8.55 5.02
CA GLY A 297 18.57 7.64 5.14
C GLY A 297 18.49 6.64 6.30
N GLY A 298 17.27 6.29 6.75
CA GLY A 298 17.06 5.21 7.71
C GLY A 298 17.21 3.81 7.07
N ILE A 299 17.11 2.74 7.86
CA ILE A 299 17.24 1.35 7.36
C ILE A 299 16.35 1.07 6.13
N ALA A 300 15.09 1.50 6.13
CA ALA A 300 14.19 1.26 5.00
C ALA A 300 14.64 1.98 3.72
N GLY A 301 15.07 3.25 3.85
CA GLY A 301 15.55 4.05 2.73
C GLY A 301 16.88 3.51 2.18
N MET A 302 17.81 3.14 3.06
CA MET A 302 19.05 2.48 2.64
C MET A 302 18.78 1.13 1.96
N ALA A 303 17.78 0.35 2.41
CA ALA A 303 17.40 -0.90 1.77
C ALA A 303 16.86 -0.66 0.36
N ALA A 304 16.00 0.35 0.18
CA ALA A 304 15.49 0.75 -1.13
C ALA A 304 16.64 1.21 -2.05
N ALA A 305 17.53 2.07 -1.54
CA ALA A 305 18.65 2.62 -2.32
C ALA A 305 19.61 1.53 -2.79
N LYS A 306 20.02 0.62 -1.88
CA LYS A 306 20.87 -0.53 -2.23
C LYS A 306 20.22 -1.40 -3.30
N SER A 307 18.91 -1.67 -3.17
CA SER A 307 18.20 -2.53 -4.13
C SER A 307 18.05 -1.88 -5.50
N LEU A 308 17.86 -0.55 -5.57
CA LEU A 308 17.86 0.22 -6.82
C LEU A 308 19.25 0.26 -7.48
N ALA A 309 20.29 0.55 -6.71
CA ALA A 309 21.67 0.62 -7.17
C ALA A 309 22.18 -0.71 -7.72
N ARG A 310 21.92 -1.82 -7.00
CA ARG A 310 22.25 -3.19 -7.46
C ARG A 310 21.50 -3.59 -8.72
N GLN A 311 20.35 -2.97 -8.98
CA GLN A 311 19.60 -3.14 -10.21
C GLN A 311 20.05 -2.20 -11.33
N GLY A 312 21.14 -1.44 -11.13
CA GLY A 312 21.80 -0.62 -12.14
C GLY A 312 21.28 0.81 -12.26
N TYR A 313 20.54 1.31 -11.26
CA TYR A 313 19.99 2.67 -11.29
C TYR A 313 20.74 3.61 -10.32
N GLU A 314 21.21 4.74 -10.85
CA GLU A 314 21.79 5.81 -10.04
C GLU A 314 20.76 6.30 -9.03
N THR A 315 21.13 6.33 -7.75
CA THR A 315 20.18 6.54 -6.65
C THR A 315 20.70 7.58 -5.67
N HIS A 316 19.89 8.58 -5.38
CA HIS A 316 20.21 9.66 -4.45
C HIS A 316 19.47 9.46 -3.13
N ILE A 317 20.19 9.39 -2.00
CA ILE A 317 19.59 9.43 -0.67
C ILE A 317 19.63 10.88 -0.17
N VAL A 318 18.48 11.44 0.15
CA VAL A 318 18.35 12.76 0.80
C VAL A 318 18.08 12.54 2.28
N GLU A 319 19.03 12.94 3.14
CA GLU A 319 18.95 12.77 4.59
C GLU A 319 19.10 14.12 5.29
N LYS A 320 18.11 14.44 6.14
CA LYS A 320 18.05 15.71 6.85
C LYS A 320 19.10 15.87 7.94
N SER A 321 19.55 14.75 8.52
CA SER A 321 20.58 14.72 9.55
C SER A 321 21.98 14.63 8.95
N ASP A 322 22.99 14.76 9.80
CA ASP A 322 24.41 14.71 9.46
C ASP A 322 24.94 13.28 9.26
N ARG A 323 24.10 12.25 9.39
CA ARG A 323 24.49 10.84 9.23
C ARG A 323 23.33 9.92 8.86
N LEU A 324 23.66 8.80 8.22
CA LEU A 324 22.71 7.73 7.93
C LEU A 324 22.37 6.89 9.17
N GLY A 325 21.24 6.19 9.10
CA GLY A 325 20.84 5.11 10.01
C GLY A 325 19.51 5.33 10.73
N GLY A 326 19.08 6.59 10.90
CA GLY A 326 17.80 6.93 11.51
C GLY A 326 17.63 6.31 12.91
N GLN A 327 16.44 5.81 13.23
CA GLN A 327 16.14 5.26 14.57
C GLN A 327 16.92 3.98 14.91
N ALA A 328 17.50 3.29 13.92
CA ALA A 328 18.30 2.10 14.18
C ALA A 328 19.60 2.39 14.96
N LEU A 329 20.07 3.65 14.94
CA LEU A 329 21.18 4.11 15.78
C LEU A 329 20.88 3.98 17.28
N ASN A 330 19.61 3.87 17.67
CA ASN A 330 19.17 3.79 19.06
C ASN A 330 18.76 2.38 19.49
N LEU A 331 18.99 1.36 18.65
CA LEU A 331 18.51 -0.01 18.89
C LEU A 331 19.66 -0.94 19.24
N PHE A 332 19.51 -1.71 20.32
CA PHE A 332 20.56 -2.63 20.78
C PHE A 332 20.66 -3.89 19.91
N ARG A 333 19.61 -4.72 19.90
CA ARG A 333 19.58 -5.99 19.16
C ARG A 333 18.20 -6.29 18.59
N THR A 334 18.15 -7.21 17.63
CA THR A 334 16.89 -7.72 17.09
C THR A 334 16.29 -8.78 18.03
N ALA A 335 14.99 -9.09 17.87
CA ALA A 335 14.35 -10.18 18.61
C ALA A 335 14.93 -11.58 18.29
N ALA A 336 15.73 -11.70 17.22
CA ALA A 336 16.49 -12.91 16.90
C ALA A 336 17.89 -12.92 17.55
N GLY A 337 18.27 -11.86 18.27
CA GLY A 337 19.55 -11.72 18.93
C GLY A 337 20.67 -11.13 18.06
N GLU A 338 20.37 -10.62 16.87
CA GLU A 338 21.38 -9.99 16.00
C GLU A 338 21.76 -8.60 16.52
N ASP A 339 23.05 -8.27 16.48
CA ASP A 339 23.57 -6.94 16.83
C ASP A 339 23.16 -5.91 15.78
N VAL A 340 22.31 -4.96 16.17
CA VAL A 340 21.78 -3.95 15.25
C VAL A 340 22.85 -2.94 14.86
N GLN A 341 23.75 -2.55 15.76
CA GLN A 341 24.78 -1.55 15.47
C GLN A 341 25.82 -2.09 14.48
N GLN A 342 26.22 -3.35 14.63
CA GLN A 342 27.14 -4.02 13.70
C GLN A 342 26.51 -4.11 12.30
N LYS A 343 25.26 -4.58 12.20
CA LYS A 343 24.55 -4.74 10.93
C LYS A 343 24.26 -3.39 10.27
N LEU A 344 23.92 -2.38 11.06
CA LEU A 344 23.71 -1.02 10.59
C LEU A 344 25.01 -0.41 10.04
N ALA A 345 26.12 -0.55 10.76
CA ALA A 345 27.42 -0.05 10.30
C ALA A 345 27.84 -0.68 8.97
N ALA A 346 27.64 -2.00 8.81
CA ALA A 346 27.87 -2.69 7.55
C ALA A 346 26.99 -2.15 6.42
N MET A 347 25.69 -1.94 6.69
CA MET A 347 24.76 -1.38 5.71
C MET A 347 25.13 0.05 5.30
N VAL A 348 25.56 0.89 6.23
CA VAL A 348 26.02 2.26 5.96
C VAL A 348 27.30 2.23 5.12
N ALA A 349 28.26 1.36 5.46
CA ALA A 349 29.50 1.20 4.68
C ALA A 349 29.22 0.74 3.25
N GLU A 350 28.30 -0.21 3.05
CA GLU A 350 27.86 -0.63 1.71
C GLU A 350 27.23 0.53 0.93
N VAL A 351 26.37 1.35 1.56
CA VAL A 351 25.75 2.51 0.92
C VAL A 351 26.78 3.57 0.53
N GLN A 352 27.72 3.88 1.41
CA GLN A 352 28.75 4.89 1.15
C GLN A 352 29.82 4.42 0.17
N GLY A 353 30.03 3.12 0.05
CA GLY A 353 31.00 2.52 -0.87
C GLY A 353 30.46 2.20 -2.27
N ASP A 354 29.15 2.32 -2.50
CA ASP A 354 28.52 2.05 -3.79
C ASP A 354 28.58 3.28 -4.71
N ALA A 355 29.22 3.13 -5.87
CA ALA A 355 29.40 4.22 -6.84
C ALA A 355 28.09 4.71 -7.47
N ASN A 356 27.02 3.91 -7.43
CA ASN A 356 25.69 4.29 -7.92
C ASN A 356 24.84 4.98 -6.86
N ILE A 357 25.32 5.14 -5.62
CA ILE A 357 24.57 5.79 -4.54
C ILE A 357 25.21 7.12 -4.17
N HIS A 358 24.41 8.19 -4.23
CA HIS A 358 24.82 9.54 -3.87
C HIS A 358 24.09 9.99 -2.60
N VAL A 359 24.83 10.27 -1.53
CA VAL A 359 24.25 10.63 -0.23
C VAL A 359 24.33 12.14 0.01
N HIS A 360 23.18 12.75 0.24
CA HIS A 360 23.00 14.18 0.51
C HIS A 360 22.62 14.36 1.98
N LEU A 361 23.63 14.56 2.84
CA LEU A 361 23.46 14.78 4.29
C LEU A 361 23.16 16.24 4.60
N GLY A 362 22.42 16.50 5.69
CA GLY A 362 22.02 17.85 6.08
C GLY A 362 21.17 18.55 5.02
N ALA A 363 20.49 17.79 4.17
CA ALA A 363 19.72 18.30 3.04
C ALA A 363 18.21 18.12 3.27
N ALA A 364 17.44 19.14 2.93
CA ALA A 364 15.98 19.12 2.95
C ALA A 364 15.43 19.44 1.56
N ILE A 365 14.20 19.00 1.28
CA ILE A 365 13.53 19.32 0.01
C ILE A 365 12.84 20.68 0.16
N SER A 366 13.11 21.61 -0.75
CA SER A 366 12.46 22.93 -0.80
C SER A 366 11.42 23.05 -1.93
N GLY A 367 11.46 22.15 -2.93
CA GLY A 367 10.49 22.13 -4.02
C GLY A 367 10.54 20.83 -4.83
N VAL A 368 9.40 20.45 -5.41
CA VAL A 368 9.30 19.31 -6.34
C VAL A 368 8.40 19.72 -7.51
N ASP A 369 8.98 19.65 -8.70
CA ASP A 369 8.30 19.89 -9.97
C ASP A 369 8.37 18.63 -10.85
N GLY A 370 7.58 18.63 -11.92
CA GLY A 370 7.54 17.55 -12.90
C GLY A 370 6.49 16.49 -12.58
N PHE A 371 6.70 15.30 -13.14
CA PHE A 371 5.73 14.21 -13.15
C PHE A 371 6.48 12.87 -13.22
N VAL A 372 5.73 11.77 -13.09
CA VAL A 372 6.26 10.39 -13.20
C VAL A 372 7.26 10.26 -14.35
N GLY A 373 8.46 9.78 -14.06
CA GLY A 373 9.53 9.61 -15.05
C GLY A 373 10.41 10.85 -15.29
N SER A 374 10.00 12.05 -14.86
CA SER A 374 10.74 13.30 -15.07
C SER A 374 10.46 14.32 -13.95
N PHE A 375 10.87 13.99 -12.72
CA PHE A 375 10.83 14.91 -11.59
C PHE A 375 12.08 15.79 -11.53
N LYS A 376 11.90 17.01 -11.02
CA LYS A 376 12.98 17.91 -10.60
C LYS A 376 12.75 18.28 -9.15
N THR A 377 13.67 17.92 -8.27
CA THR A 377 13.58 18.18 -6.84
C THR A 377 14.67 19.15 -6.43
N THR A 378 14.28 20.27 -5.83
CA THR A 378 15.21 21.24 -5.26
C THR A 378 15.57 20.83 -3.84
N LEU A 379 16.85 20.60 -3.61
CA LEU A 379 17.46 20.31 -2.32
C LEU A 379 18.03 21.62 -1.76
N SER A 380 17.80 21.86 -0.49
CA SER A 380 18.39 22.96 0.28
C SER A 380 19.32 22.39 1.34
N ALA A 381 20.60 22.78 1.29
CA ALA A 381 21.61 22.40 2.27
C ALA A 381 22.53 23.60 2.56
N ASN A 382 22.66 23.99 3.84
CA ASN A 382 23.51 25.10 4.27
C ASN A 382 23.31 26.42 3.48
N GLY A 383 22.05 26.73 3.09
CA GLY A 383 21.71 27.93 2.32
C GLY A 383 22.06 27.87 0.84
N LYS A 384 22.54 26.72 0.32
CA LYS A 384 22.70 26.46 -1.11
C LYS A 384 21.53 25.62 -1.61
N GLU A 385 21.10 25.89 -2.83
CA GLU A 385 20.11 25.08 -3.53
C GLU A 385 20.77 24.29 -4.66
N GLU A 386 20.38 23.02 -4.77
CA GLU A 386 20.78 22.11 -5.84
C GLU A 386 19.52 21.47 -6.43
N VAL A 387 19.44 21.36 -7.75
CA VAL A 387 18.32 20.69 -8.42
C VAL A 387 18.74 19.30 -8.83
N LEU A 388 18.02 18.30 -8.32
CA LEU A 388 18.18 16.90 -8.65
C LEU A 388 17.07 16.44 -9.60
N GLU A 389 17.46 15.87 -10.74
CA GLU A 389 16.52 15.25 -11.68
C GLU A 389 16.44 13.73 -11.47
N HIS A 390 15.22 13.18 -11.40
CA HIS A 390 15.00 11.74 -11.18
C HIS A 390 13.67 11.28 -11.79
N GLY A 391 13.56 9.98 -12.07
CA GLY A 391 12.34 9.39 -12.63
C GLY A 391 11.34 8.95 -11.57
N VAL A 392 11.82 8.62 -10.37
CA VAL A 392 11.01 8.08 -9.26
C VAL A 392 11.50 8.56 -7.91
N ALA A 393 10.57 8.70 -6.96
CA ALA A 393 10.87 9.00 -5.57
C ALA A 393 10.38 7.89 -4.62
N VAL A 394 11.19 7.54 -3.62
CA VAL A 394 10.82 6.65 -2.51
C VAL A 394 10.79 7.45 -1.21
N VAL A 395 9.62 7.57 -0.60
CA VAL A 395 9.44 8.24 0.70
C VAL A 395 9.74 7.25 1.82
N ALA A 396 10.80 7.54 2.59
CA ALA A 396 11.33 6.70 3.67
C ALA A 396 11.65 7.52 4.93
N THR A 397 10.92 8.61 5.18
CA THR A 397 11.23 9.61 6.22
C THR A 397 11.12 9.13 7.67
N GLY A 398 10.69 7.89 7.89
CA GLY A 398 10.69 7.24 9.18
C GLY A 398 9.62 7.75 10.16
N GLY A 399 9.92 7.65 11.45
CA GLY A 399 9.07 8.08 12.54
C GLY A 399 9.91 8.41 13.77
N SER A 400 9.26 8.97 14.80
CA SER A 400 9.92 9.46 16.01
C SER A 400 9.31 8.81 17.26
N PRO A 401 10.10 8.55 18.31
CA PRO A 401 9.55 8.04 19.57
C PRO A 401 8.74 9.13 20.28
N TYR A 402 7.61 8.73 20.86
CA TYR A 402 6.87 9.57 21.79
C TYR A 402 7.72 9.84 23.03
N ARG A 403 7.75 11.10 23.47
CA ARG A 403 8.34 11.53 24.74
C ARG A 403 7.23 11.61 25.79
N PRO A 404 7.16 10.68 26.76
CA PRO A 404 6.09 10.65 27.74
C PRO A 404 6.13 11.86 28.68
N THR A 405 4.95 12.39 28.99
CA THR A 405 4.71 13.32 30.11
C THR A 405 4.09 12.62 31.32
N GLU A 406 3.80 11.34 31.18
CA GLU A 406 3.17 10.45 32.16
C GLU A 406 4.21 9.59 32.90
N TYR A 407 3.80 8.95 33.99
CA TYR A 407 4.63 8.03 34.79
C TYR A 407 5.91 8.62 35.39
N GLY A 408 6.02 9.94 35.55
CA GLY A 408 7.22 10.59 36.12
C GLY A 408 8.44 10.58 35.18
N HIS A 409 8.23 10.36 33.88
CA HIS A 409 9.33 10.42 32.92
C HIS A 409 10.00 11.80 32.94
N GLY A 410 11.34 11.81 33.04
CA GLY A 410 12.15 13.04 33.15
C GLY A 410 12.32 13.57 34.58
N THR A 411 11.62 13.03 35.59
CA THR A 411 11.79 13.45 36.99
C THR A 411 12.76 12.57 37.78
N ASP A 412 12.96 11.31 37.37
CA ASP A 412 13.93 10.39 37.96
C ASP A 412 14.71 9.66 36.85
N PRO A 413 16.06 9.59 36.90
CA PRO A 413 16.87 8.97 35.85
C PRO A 413 16.66 7.46 35.70
N ARG A 414 16.01 6.80 36.68
CA ARG A 414 15.66 5.37 36.60
C ARG A 414 14.36 5.11 35.84
N ILE A 415 13.62 6.17 35.47
CA ILE A 415 12.41 6.08 34.64
C ILE A 415 12.82 6.43 33.21
N VAL A 416 12.92 5.41 32.36
CA VAL A 416 13.54 5.48 31.04
C VAL A 416 12.58 5.03 29.94
N THR A 417 12.78 5.48 28.70
CA THR A 417 12.09 4.88 27.55
C THR A 417 12.77 3.58 27.11
N SER A 418 12.11 2.79 26.25
CA SER A 418 12.73 1.58 25.69
C SER A 418 14.03 1.88 24.91
N LEU A 419 14.10 3.02 24.21
CA LEU A 419 15.31 3.44 23.50
C LEU A 419 16.42 3.97 24.43
N ASP A 420 16.05 4.54 25.59
CA ASP A 420 17.04 4.89 26.61
C ASP A 420 17.67 3.63 27.22
N LEU A 421 16.87 2.59 27.48
CA LEU A 421 17.36 1.30 27.95
C LEU A 421 18.29 0.65 26.90
N ASP A 422 17.91 0.64 25.63
CA ASP A 422 18.78 0.15 24.55
C ASP A 422 20.12 0.90 24.50
N ARG A 423 20.11 2.22 24.69
CA ARG A 423 21.36 3.01 24.77
C ARG A 423 22.24 2.59 25.95
N ARG A 424 21.66 2.29 27.12
CA ARG A 424 22.42 1.77 28.27
C ARG A 424 22.98 0.37 28.02
N LEU A 425 22.20 -0.49 27.37
CA LEU A 425 22.64 -1.83 26.98
C LEU A 425 23.80 -1.78 25.97
N MET A 426 23.69 -0.92 24.95
CA MET A 426 24.78 -0.68 23.99
C MET A 426 26.04 -0.11 24.65
N ALA A 427 25.88 0.75 25.66
CA ALA A 427 26.99 1.29 26.42
C ALA A 427 27.62 0.28 27.41
N GLY A 428 27.03 -0.91 27.57
CA GLY A 428 27.49 -1.91 28.53
C GLY A 428 27.39 -1.44 29.98
N ASP A 429 26.36 -0.64 30.31
CA ASP A 429 26.19 -0.03 31.63
C ASP A 429 26.19 -1.09 32.76
N PRO A 430 27.23 -1.12 33.63
CA PRO A 430 27.34 -2.12 34.68
C PRO A 430 26.23 -2.00 35.74
N ALA A 431 25.61 -0.82 35.88
CA ALA A 431 24.52 -0.61 36.82
C ALA A 431 23.31 -1.50 36.52
N LEU A 432 23.10 -1.88 35.25
CA LEU A 432 22.00 -2.77 34.85
C LEU A 432 22.11 -4.18 35.47
N ARG A 433 23.34 -4.67 35.74
CA ARG A 433 23.55 -5.95 36.41
C ARG A 433 23.24 -5.90 37.91
N ALA A 434 23.36 -4.72 38.52
CA ALA A 434 23.14 -4.51 39.95
C ALA A 434 21.66 -4.30 40.31
N LEU A 435 20.77 -4.21 39.31
CA LEU A 435 19.33 -4.07 39.53
C LEU A 435 18.75 -5.35 40.13
N ASN A 436 17.93 -5.21 41.17
CA ASN A 436 17.17 -6.29 41.78
C ASN A 436 15.76 -6.39 41.18
N SER A 437 15.20 -5.28 40.69
CA SER A 437 13.88 -5.27 40.07
C SER A 437 13.74 -4.31 38.89
N ALA A 438 13.00 -4.74 37.86
CA ALA A 438 12.69 -3.94 36.68
C ALA A 438 11.21 -4.07 36.30
N VAL A 439 10.57 -2.94 35.97
CA VAL A 439 9.17 -2.87 35.56
C VAL A 439 9.06 -2.27 34.17
N PHE A 440 8.40 -2.97 33.24
CA PHE A 440 8.06 -2.46 31.91
C PHE A 440 6.60 -2.06 31.86
N ILE A 441 6.31 -0.84 31.38
CA ILE A 441 4.94 -0.37 31.19
C ILE A 441 4.64 -0.31 29.69
N GLN A 442 3.70 -1.13 29.22
CA GLN A 442 3.32 -1.19 27.81
C GLN A 442 2.34 -0.08 27.43
N CYS A 443 2.26 0.17 26.11
CA CYS A 443 1.28 1.06 25.50
C CYS A 443 1.37 2.53 25.94
N VAL A 444 2.56 3.00 26.37
CA VAL A 444 2.74 4.40 26.77
C VAL A 444 2.59 5.31 25.54
N GLY A 445 1.52 6.10 25.52
CA GLY A 445 1.10 6.88 24.35
C GLY A 445 0.57 6.07 23.14
N SER A 446 0.28 4.78 23.26
CA SER A 446 -0.32 3.98 22.18
C SER A 446 -1.66 3.39 22.62
N ARG A 447 -2.61 3.23 21.70
CA ARG A 447 -3.96 2.70 22.00
C ARG A 447 -4.72 3.57 23.00
N GLU A 448 -4.49 4.87 22.90
CA GLU A 448 -5.16 5.94 23.63
C GLU A 448 -6.11 6.70 22.69
N PRO A 449 -7.12 7.44 23.19
CA PRO A 449 -8.07 8.16 22.33
C PRO A 449 -7.40 9.08 21.29
N GLU A 450 -6.34 9.78 21.68
CA GLU A 450 -5.57 10.68 20.82
C GLU A 450 -4.60 9.97 19.87
N ARG A 451 -4.28 8.70 20.13
CA ARG A 451 -3.45 7.84 19.26
C ARG A 451 -4.05 6.43 19.23
N PRO A 452 -5.18 6.21 18.53
CA PRO A 452 -5.93 4.96 18.56
C PRO A 452 -5.31 3.90 17.64
N TYR A 453 -3.99 3.74 17.71
CA TYR A 453 -3.21 2.74 17.00
C TYR A 453 -2.18 2.08 17.91
N CYS A 454 -1.70 0.92 17.48
CA CYS A 454 -0.66 0.16 18.17
C CYS A 454 0.67 0.37 17.47
N SER A 455 1.74 0.60 18.25
CA SER A 455 3.09 0.81 17.72
C SER A 455 3.79 -0.47 17.26
N ARG A 456 3.11 -1.63 17.32
CA ARG A 456 3.48 -2.95 16.74
C ARG A 456 4.78 -3.60 17.25
N VAL A 457 5.78 -2.83 17.69
CA VAL A 457 7.12 -3.31 18.08
C VAL A 457 7.32 -3.36 19.59
N CYS A 458 6.63 -2.50 20.35
CA CYS A 458 6.85 -2.27 21.78
C CYS A 458 6.77 -3.55 22.63
N CYS A 459 5.76 -4.40 22.42
CA CYS A 459 5.62 -5.64 23.18
C CYS A 459 6.78 -6.60 22.95
N THR A 460 7.21 -6.79 21.69
CA THR A 460 8.33 -7.70 21.38
C THR A 460 9.64 -7.14 21.94
N HIS A 461 9.85 -5.83 21.80
CA HIS A 461 11.05 -5.15 22.31
C HIS A 461 11.18 -5.25 23.82
N SER A 462 10.10 -4.99 24.57
CA SER A 462 10.15 -5.14 26.04
C SER A 462 10.35 -6.57 26.50
N VAL A 463 9.78 -7.56 25.79
CA VAL A 463 10.00 -8.98 26.13
C VAL A 463 11.45 -9.37 25.86
N ASP A 464 12.05 -8.93 24.75
CA ASP A 464 13.47 -9.17 24.48
C ASP A 464 14.37 -8.56 25.56
N ASN A 465 14.15 -7.29 25.90
CA ASN A 465 14.91 -6.61 26.94
C ASN A 465 14.70 -7.28 28.33
N ALA A 466 13.48 -7.73 28.65
CA ALA A 466 13.21 -8.46 29.89
C ALA A 466 13.98 -9.80 29.95
N VAL A 467 14.02 -10.54 28.85
CA VAL A 467 14.84 -11.76 28.73
C VAL A 467 16.31 -11.44 28.92
N HIS A 468 16.80 -10.37 28.28
CA HIS A 468 18.20 -9.97 28.38
C HIS A 468 18.60 -9.56 29.81
N LEU A 469 17.76 -8.79 30.51
CA LEU A 469 17.98 -8.43 31.90
C LEU A 469 18.04 -9.67 32.81
N LYS A 470 17.17 -10.67 32.56
CA LYS A 470 17.23 -11.97 33.26
C LYS A 470 18.48 -12.78 32.92
N GLU A 471 18.98 -12.72 31.69
CA GLU A 471 20.25 -13.34 31.31
C GLU A 471 21.45 -12.65 32.01
N MET A 472 21.39 -11.34 32.21
CA MET A 472 22.40 -10.57 32.93
C MET A 472 22.37 -10.80 34.45
N ASN A 473 21.18 -10.87 35.04
CA ASN A 473 20.96 -11.18 36.45
C ASN A 473 19.74 -12.13 36.59
N PRO A 474 19.98 -13.45 36.75
CA PRO A 474 18.91 -14.45 36.87
C PRO A 474 17.94 -14.21 38.02
N GLU A 475 18.41 -13.61 39.12
CA GLU A 475 17.63 -13.33 40.33
C GLU A 475 16.81 -12.04 40.24
N MET A 476 16.97 -11.24 39.18
CA MET A 476 16.23 -9.99 39.01
C MET A 476 14.72 -10.25 38.90
N ASN A 477 13.92 -9.52 39.67
CA ASN A 477 12.46 -9.55 39.54
C ASN A 477 12.01 -8.65 38.40
N VAL A 478 11.52 -9.24 37.30
CA VAL A 478 11.10 -8.48 36.12
C VAL A 478 9.60 -8.58 35.93
N PHE A 479 8.94 -7.43 35.85
CA PHE A 479 7.50 -7.31 35.66
C PHE A 479 7.19 -6.60 34.34
N VAL A 480 6.23 -7.11 33.58
CA VAL A 480 5.71 -6.46 32.37
C VAL A 480 4.23 -6.15 32.57
N LEU A 481 3.92 -4.87 32.71
CA LEU A 481 2.56 -4.35 32.84
C LEU A 481 1.99 -4.11 31.45
N TYR A 482 0.89 -4.80 31.09
CA TYR A 482 0.39 -4.81 29.72
C TYR A 482 -1.12 -4.78 29.60
N ARG A 483 -1.63 -4.48 28.40
CA ARG A 483 -3.06 -4.68 28.05
C ARG A 483 -3.24 -5.98 27.28
N ASP A 484 -2.56 -6.09 26.14
CA ASP A 484 -2.46 -7.31 25.33
C ASP A 484 -1.02 -7.51 24.88
N MET A 485 -0.51 -8.74 25.00
CA MET A 485 0.80 -9.09 24.48
C MET A 485 0.69 -9.37 22.97
N ARG A 486 1.41 -8.59 22.17
CA ARG A 486 1.40 -8.68 20.70
C ARG A 486 2.73 -9.18 20.14
N THR A 487 3.18 -10.33 20.63
CA THR A 487 4.33 -11.11 20.15
C THR A 487 3.91 -12.08 19.05
N TYR A 488 3.37 -11.56 17.95
CA TYR A 488 2.74 -12.38 16.89
C TYR A 488 3.76 -13.20 16.07
N GLY A 489 3.30 -14.30 15.48
CA GLY A 489 4.13 -15.23 14.71
C GLY A 489 5.09 -16.00 15.62
N GLU A 490 6.31 -16.28 15.14
CA GLU A 490 7.31 -17.01 15.94
C GLU A 490 7.88 -16.20 17.12
N ARG A 491 7.59 -14.89 17.19
CA ARG A 491 7.91 -14.06 18.37
C ARG A 491 7.19 -14.53 19.64
N GLU A 492 6.15 -15.35 19.52
CA GLU A 492 5.49 -16.00 20.65
C GLU A 492 6.44 -16.94 21.42
N LEU A 493 7.44 -17.52 20.73
CA LEU A 493 8.47 -18.33 21.39
C LEU A 493 9.33 -17.49 22.34
N LEU A 494 9.58 -16.22 22.00
CA LEU A 494 10.28 -15.28 22.87
C LEU A 494 9.45 -14.96 24.12
N TYR A 495 8.14 -14.76 23.98
CA TYR A 495 7.23 -14.58 25.11
C TYR A 495 7.20 -15.81 26.02
N LYS A 496 7.16 -17.03 25.43
CA LYS A 496 7.29 -18.29 26.17
C LYS A 496 8.61 -18.38 26.94
N LYS A 497 9.74 -18.00 26.30
CA LYS A 497 11.06 -17.95 26.95
C LYS A 497 11.05 -17.01 28.15
N ALA A 498 10.56 -15.78 28.00
CA ALA A 498 10.48 -14.81 29.09
C ALA A 498 9.70 -15.37 30.31
N ARG A 499 8.56 -16.02 30.06
CA ARG A 499 7.78 -16.67 31.13
C ARG A 499 8.54 -17.80 31.81
N SER A 500 9.29 -18.63 31.06
CA SER A 500 10.10 -19.70 31.64
C SER A 500 11.27 -19.20 32.49
N LEU A 501 11.76 -17.99 32.21
CA LEU A 501 12.78 -17.31 33.02
C LEU A 501 12.19 -16.66 34.29
N GLY A 502 10.88 -16.71 34.49
CA GLY A 502 10.21 -16.11 35.65
C GLY A 502 9.86 -14.63 35.49
N VAL A 503 9.80 -14.10 34.26
CA VAL A 503 9.22 -12.77 34.02
C VAL A 503 7.73 -12.80 34.32
N ILE A 504 7.26 -11.86 35.14
CA ILE A 504 5.87 -11.78 35.60
C ILE A 504 5.10 -10.80 34.71
N PHE A 505 3.94 -11.21 34.20
CA PHE A 505 3.12 -10.39 33.31
C PHE A 505 1.81 -10.02 33.99
N ILE A 506 1.62 -8.73 34.28
CA ILE A 506 0.44 -8.22 34.98
C ILE A 506 -0.37 -7.39 33.99
N ARG A 507 -1.64 -7.74 33.85
CA ARG A 507 -2.52 -7.06 32.91
C ARG A 507 -3.28 -5.93 33.59
N PHE A 508 -3.40 -4.79 32.91
CA PHE A 508 -4.17 -3.63 33.35
C PHE A 508 -5.20 -3.21 32.31
N ALA A 509 -6.24 -2.50 32.74
CA ALA A 509 -7.28 -1.95 31.87
C ALA A 509 -6.94 -0.51 31.48
N ARG A 510 -7.42 -0.03 30.31
CA ARG A 510 -7.15 1.36 29.88
C ARG A 510 -7.62 2.39 30.92
N GLU A 511 -8.74 2.13 31.58
CA GLU A 511 -9.34 3.02 32.59
C GLU A 511 -8.69 2.87 33.98
N ASP A 512 -7.91 1.81 34.21
CA ASP A 512 -7.17 1.56 35.46
C ASP A 512 -5.69 1.35 35.15
N LYS A 513 -5.02 2.45 34.78
CA LYS A 513 -3.59 2.43 34.43
C LYS A 513 -2.71 2.29 35.68
N PRO A 514 -1.50 1.70 35.55
CA PRO A 514 -0.51 1.72 36.62
C PRO A 514 -0.23 3.15 37.10
N LYS A 515 0.19 3.31 38.35
CA LYS A 515 0.60 4.61 38.90
C LYS A 515 2.02 4.52 39.40
N VAL A 516 2.86 5.47 38.99
CA VAL A 516 4.27 5.54 39.39
C VAL A 516 4.45 6.67 40.38
N ARG A 517 5.11 6.39 41.51
CA ARG A 517 5.48 7.39 42.51
C ARG A 517 6.90 7.15 43.01
N VAL A 518 7.55 8.23 43.44
CA VAL A 518 8.87 8.18 44.06
C VAL A 518 8.70 8.56 45.53
N GLU A 519 8.93 7.61 46.43
CA GLU A 519 8.76 7.79 47.88
C GLU A 519 10.00 7.27 48.61
N ASN A 520 10.58 8.08 49.50
CA ASN A 520 11.77 7.72 50.27
C ASN A 520 12.94 7.17 49.40
N GLY A 521 13.11 7.70 48.19
CA GLY A 521 14.13 7.27 47.23
C GLY A 521 13.80 5.97 46.45
N LYS A 522 12.68 5.31 46.74
CA LYS A 522 12.22 4.09 46.05
C LYS A 522 11.24 4.44 44.93
N LEU A 523 11.30 3.72 43.81
CA LEU A 523 10.26 3.80 42.78
C LEU A 523 9.19 2.76 43.11
N LEU A 524 7.96 3.21 43.25
CA LEU A 524 6.81 2.36 43.52
C LEU A 524 5.86 2.39 42.34
N VAL A 525 5.45 1.22 41.86
CA VAL A 525 4.48 1.06 40.79
C VAL A 525 3.24 0.35 41.34
N ALA A 526 2.14 1.08 41.47
CA ALA A 526 0.86 0.54 41.88
C ALA A 526 0.07 0.05 40.66
N VAL A 527 -0.45 -1.17 40.72
CA VAL A 527 -1.26 -1.79 39.66
C VAL A 527 -2.24 -2.80 40.25
N THR A 528 -3.46 -2.89 39.73
CA THR A 528 -4.40 -3.94 40.12
C THR A 528 -4.07 -5.25 39.42
N ASP A 529 -3.81 -6.33 40.17
CA ASP A 529 -3.62 -7.64 39.55
C ASP A 529 -4.95 -8.22 39.06
N HIS A 530 -4.99 -8.51 37.76
CA HIS A 530 -6.18 -9.04 37.09
C HIS A 530 -6.62 -10.45 37.53
N ILE A 531 -5.79 -11.22 38.23
CA ILE A 531 -6.14 -12.57 38.70
C ILE A 531 -6.63 -12.51 40.14
N LEU A 532 -5.90 -11.80 41.01
CA LEU A 532 -6.23 -11.66 42.43
C LEU A 532 -7.33 -10.63 42.69
N GLY A 533 -7.57 -9.69 41.75
CA GLY A 533 -8.49 -8.58 41.93
C GLY A 533 -8.05 -7.61 43.04
N ARG A 534 -6.74 -7.54 43.32
CA ARG A 534 -6.16 -6.76 44.43
C ARG A 534 -5.14 -5.76 43.92
N PRO A 535 -5.02 -4.59 44.56
CA PRO A 535 -3.92 -3.68 44.29
C PRO A 535 -2.60 -4.34 44.71
N LEU A 536 -1.61 -4.28 43.82
CA LEU A 536 -0.22 -4.60 44.09
C LEU A 536 0.61 -3.33 44.05
N GLU A 537 1.65 -3.31 44.86
CA GLU A 537 2.66 -2.26 44.85
C GLU A 537 4.03 -2.91 44.61
N LEU A 538 4.66 -2.54 43.51
CA LEU A 538 5.93 -3.10 43.07
C LEU A 538 7.04 -2.09 43.35
N GLU A 539 8.07 -2.49 44.09
CA GLU A 539 9.31 -1.71 44.22
C GLU A 539 10.22 -1.99 43.02
N ALA A 540 10.59 -0.93 42.29
CA ALA A 540 11.37 -1.01 41.05
C ALA A 540 12.71 -0.27 41.19
N ASP A 541 13.80 -0.89 40.74
CA ASP A 541 15.09 -0.20 40.55
C ASP A 541 15.16 0.49 39.17
N LEU A 542 14.38 -0.02 38.19
CA LEU A 542 14.28 0.50 36.84
C LEU A 542 12.84 0.44 36.34
N ILE A 543 12.34 1.53 35.77
CA ILE A 543 11.05 1.56 35.06
C ILE A 543 11.32 1.86 33.59
N THR A 544 10.87 0.98 32.70
CA THR A 544 10.98 1.16 31.25
C THR A 544 9.61 1.41 30.63
N LEU A 545 9.45 2.56 29.99
CA LEU A 545 8.25 2.98 29.29
C LEU A 545 8.32 2.53 27.82
N ALA A 546 7.38 1.69 27.40
CA ALA A 546 7.28 1.22 26.02
C ALA A 546 6.47 2.23 25.19
N THR A 547 7.18 3.23 24.68
CA THR A 547 6.60 4.44 24.09
C THR A 547 6.08 4.22 22.67
N ALA A 548 5.14 5.08 22.28
CA ALA A 548 4.57 5.07 20.94
C ALA A 548 5.56 5.49 19.86
N ILE A 549 5.34 5.00 18.64
CA ILE A 549 5.98 5.51 17.43
C ILE A 549 5.04 6.53 16.79
N LEU A 550 5.52 7.76 16.66
CA LEU A 550 4.83 8.87 16.04
C LEU A 550 5.26 9.03 14.58
N PRO A 551 4.36 9.39 13.67
CA PRO A 551 4.75 9.86 12.35
C PRO A 551 5.44 11.22 12.48
N ASN A 552 6.33 11.54 11.53
CA ASN A 552 6.95 12.86 11.46
C ASN A 552 5.99 13.96 10.98
N ARG A 553 4.82 13.60 10.42
CA ARG A 553 3.77 14.52 9.93
C ARG A 553 4.29 15.59 8.97
N ASP A 554 4.98 15.16 7.93
CA ASP A 554 5.59 16.07 6.96
C ASP A 554 4.57 16.50 5.88
N GLU A 555 3.71 17.45 6.22
CA GLU A 555 2.69 18.00 5.31
C GLU A 555 3.32 18.70 4.10
N GLN A 556 4.49 19.32 4.28
CA GLN A 556 5.21 19.99 3.21
C GLN A 556 5.67 18.97 2.15
N LEU A 557 6.31 17.87 2.58
CA LEU A 557 6.69 16.77 1.70
C LEU A 557 5.47 16.10 1.05
N ALA A 558 4.39 15.93 1.82
CA ALA A 558 3.13 15.39 1.31
C ALA A 558 2.57 16.26 0.17
N ASN A 559 2.61 17.59 0.33
CA ASN A 559 2.18 18.54 -0.70
C ASN A 559 3.10 18.54 -1.93
N PHE A 560 4.42 18.48 -1.73
CA PHE A 560 5.38 18.42 -2.83
C PHE A 560 5.17 17.20 -3.74
N PHE A 561 4.95 16.02 -3.16
CA PHE A 561 4.67 14.80 -3.94
C PHE A 561 3.18 14.56 -4.20
N LYS A 562 2.29 15.44 -3.69
CA LYS A 562 0.83 15.31 -3.76
C LYS A 562 0.34 13.95 -3.25
N VAL A 563 0.90 13.50 -2.12
CA VAL A 563 0.58 12.20 -1.50
C VAL A 563 -0.21 12.36 -0.21
N PRO A 564 -1.20 11.50 0.07
CA PRO A 564 -2.07 11.64 1.22
C PRO A 564 -1.43 11.20 2.54
N LEU A 565 -1.82 11.88 3.62
CA LEU A 565 -1.63 11.46 5.01
C LEU A 565 -2.96 10.97 5.59
N ASN A 566 -2.93 10.00 6.51
CA ASN A 566 -4.09 9.62 7.30
C ASN A 566 -4.30 10.55 8.50
N ALA A 567 -5.40 10.38 9.23
CA ALA A 567 -5.73 11.18 10.41
C ALA A 567 -4.67 11.11 11.54
N ASP A 568 -3.82 10.07 11.56
CA ASP A 568 -2.72 9.97 12.53
C ASP A 568 -1.47 10.72 12.07
N GLY A 569 -1.39 11.02 10.77
CA GLY A 569 -0.28 11.70 10.11
C GLY A 569 0.75 10.79 9.47
N PHE A 570 0.45 9.50 9.29
CA PHE A 570 1.27 8.60 8.47
C PHE A 570 0.86 8.70 7.00
N PHE A 571 1.80 8.41 6.09
CA PHE A 571 1.51 8.32 4.66
C PHE A 571 0.57 7.15 4.34
N VAL A 572 -0.32 7.37 3.38
CA VAL A 572 -1.30 6.37 2.95
C VAL A 572 -0.88 5.76 1.62
N GLU A 573 -0.77 4.45 1.61
CA GLU A 573 -0.52 3.63 0.45
C GLU A 573 -1.69 3.67 -0.54
N ARG A 574 -1.42 3.33 -1.81
CA ARG A 574 -2.42 3.27 -2.88
C ARG A 574 -3.58 2.34 -2.53
N HIS A 575 -3.25 1.16 -1.99
CA HIS A 575 -4.22 0.18 -1.53
C HIS A 575 -3.54 -0.82 -0.60
N ALA A 576 -4.09 -1.01 0.60
CA ALA A 576 -3.55 -1.89 1.64
C ALA A 576 -3.09 -3.27 1.15
N LYS A 577 -3.83 -3.88 0.19
CA LYS A 577 -3.51 -5.22 -0.34
C LYS A 577 -2.84 -5.24 -1.71
N LEU A 578 -3.09 -4.24 -2.56
CA LEU A 578 -2.73 -4.32 -3.98
C LEU A 578 -1.53 -3.44 -4.34
N GLY A 579 -1.20 -2.47 -3.49
CA GLY A 579 -0.04 -1.60 -3.64
C GLY A 579 0.40 -1.05 -2.29
N PRO A 580 0.86 -1.92 -1.34
CA PRO A 580 1.23 -1.50 0.02
C PRO A 580 2.54 -0.69 0.10
N SER A 581 3.26 -0.52 -1.02
CA SER A 581 4.51 0.25 -1.11
C SER A 581 4.46 1.31 -2.23
N GLU A 582 3.26 1.60 -2.74
CA GLU A 582 3.01 2.57 -3.81
C GLU A 582 2.11 3.67 -3.27
N PHE A 583 2.26 4.90 -3.77
CA PHE A 583 1.23 5.92 -3.61
C PHE A 583 0.20 5.84 -4.75
N ALA A 584 -0.92 6.54 -4.58
CA ALA A 584 -1.84 6.78 -5.69
C ALA A 584 -1.22 7.70 -6.77
N THR A 585 -0.24 8.51 -6.40
CA THR A 585 0.58 9.31 -7.32
C THR A 585 1.62 8.41 -7.98
N ASP A 586 1.55 8.29 -9.30
CA ASP A 586 2.50 7.49 -10.09
C ASP A 586 3.95 7.98 -9.90
N GLY A 587 4.89 7.03 -9.86
CA GLY A 587 6.32 7.33 -9.71
C GLY A 587 6.77 7.66 -8.28
N VAL A 588 5.85 7.66 -7.31
CA VAL A 588 6.17 7.86 -5.89
C VAL A 588 5.85 6.59 -5.10
N PHE A 589 6.80 6.14 -4.29
CA PHE A 589 6.74 4.90 -3.53
C PHE A 589 6.94 5.15 -2.03
N LEU A 590 6.58 4.19 -1.19
CA LEU A 590 6.52 4.36 0.26
C LEU A 590 7.16 3.17 0.99
N CYS A 591 8.04 3.43 1.95
CA CYS A 591 8.59 2.39 2.82
C CYS A 591 8.89 2.85 4.26
N GLY A 592 9.08 1.87 5.15
CA GLY A 592 9.52 2.09 6.52
C GLY A 592 8.45 2.67 7.45
N LEU A 593 8.90 3.31 8.53
CA LEU A 593 8.01 3.85 9.57
C LEU A 593 7.15 5.04 9.10
N ALA A 594 7.50 5.66 7.97
CA ALA A 594 6.70 6.73 7.35
C ALA A 594 5.29 6.24 6.97
N HIS A 595 5.15 4.95 6.68
CA HIS A 595 3.87 4.29 6.37
C HIS A 595 3.07 3.92 7.63
N TYR A 596 3.71 3.21 8.57
CA TYR A 596 3.13 2.82 9.86
C TYR A 596 4.21 2.15 10.74
N PRO A 597 3.99 2.02 12.07
CA PRO A 597 4.93 1.37 12.98
C PRO A 597 5.19 -0.11 12.62
N LYS A 598 6.45 -0.49 12.41
CA LYS A 598 6.86 -1.84 11.96
C LYS A 598 8.28 -2.19 12.43
N PRO A 599 8.61 -3.50 12.59
CA PRO A 599 9.94 -3.96 12.96
C PRO A 599 10.96 -3.84 11.79
N ILE A 600 12.25 -4.08 12.08
CA ILE A 600 13.37 -3.89 11.14
C ILE A 600 13.24 -4.77 9.89
N ASP A 601 12.95 -6.06 10.07
CA ASP A 601 12.73 -7.04 8.99
C ASP A 601 11.67 -6.55 8.02
N GLU A 602 10.55 -6.09 8.55
CA GLU A 602 9.45 -5.56 7.76
C GLU A 602 9.80 -4.23 7.07
N ALA A 603 10.58 -3.36 7.72
CA ALA A 603 11.03 -2.10 7.14
C ALA A 603 12.01 -2.32 5.97
N ILE A 604 12.92 -3.28 6.08
CA ILE A 604 13.86 -3.67 5.01
C ILE A 604 13.10 -4.29 3.85
N ALA A 605 12.21 -5.25 4.12
CA ALA A 605 11.37 -5.87 3.09
C ALA A 605 10.55 -4.81 2.36
N GLN A 606 9.97 -3.83 3.07
CA GLN A 606 9.21 -2.76 2.42
C GLN A 606 10.10 -1.83 1.58
N GLY A 607 11.37 -1.59 1.98
CA GLY A 607 12.34 -0.86 1.17
C GLY A 607 12.64 -1.57 -0.15
N GLN A 608 12.90 -2.88 -0.09
CA GLN A 608 13.11 -3.73 -1.28
C GLN A 608 11.83 -3.80 -2.15
N ALA A 609 10.66 -3.87 -1.53
CA ALA A 609 9.39 -3.84 -2.23
C ALA A 609 9.20 -2.51 -2.99
N ALA A 610 9.44 -1.37 -2.35
CA ALA A 610 9.39 -0.07 -2.99
C ALA A 610 10.35 0.03 -4.18
N ALA A 611 11.59 -0.46 -4.03
CA ALA A 611 12.56 -0.55 -5.12
C ALA A 611 12.07 -1.44 -6.28
N SER A 612 11.54 -2.63 -5.98
CA SER A 612 10.94 -3.54 -6.98
C SER A 612 9.85 -2.85 -7.80
N ARG A 613 8.93 -2.15 -7.13
CA ARG A 613 7.85 -1.41 -7.79
C ARG A 613 8.39 -0.23 -8.60
N ALA A 614 9.37 0.50 -8.08
CA ALA A 614 10.05 1.58 -8.80
C ALA A 614 10.75 1.11 -10.09
N VAL A 615 11.42 -0.05 -10.04
CA VAL A 615 12.07 -0.63 -11.23
C VAL A 615 11.06 -1.00 -12.31
N THR A 616 9.82 -1.36 -11.98
CA THR A 616 8.79 -1.58 -13.02
C THR A 616 8.50 -0.34 -13.86
N LEU A 617 8.77 0.86 -13.32
CA LEU A 617 8.74 2.11 -14.05
C LEU A 617 10.09 2.38 -14.71
N LEU A 618 11.19 2.41 -13.95
CA LEU A 618 12.53 2.77 -14.44
C LEU A 618 13.08 1.84 -15.54
N SER A 619 12.61 0.59 -15.60
CA SER A 619 12.97 -0.35 -16.68
C SER A 619 12.27 -0.03 -18.00
N ARG A 620 11.18 0.75 -17.96
CA ARG A 620 10.55 1.28 -19.16
C ARG A 620 11.42 2.45 -19.61
N LYS A 621 11.99 2.37 -20.82
CA LYS A 621 12.71 3.53 -21.39
C LYS A 621 11.79 4.74 -21.59
N LYS A 622 10.51 4.46 -21.83
CA LYS A 622 9.49 5.43 -22.17
C LYS A 622 8.16 5.08 -21.51
N ILE A 623 7.38 6.09 -21.17
CA ILE A 623 5.98 5.96 -20.77
C ILE A 623 5.10 6.80 -21.69
N PHE A 624 3.84 6.41 -21.74
CA PHE A 624 2.82 7.10 -22.51
C PHE A 624 1.81 7.69 -21.52
N THR A 625 1.58 9.01 -21.60
CA THR A 625 0.44 9.61 -20.89
C THR A 625 -0.81 9.43 -21.72
N SER A 626 -1.94 9.23 -21.04
CA SER A 626 -3.24 9.13 -21.71
C SER A 626 -3.45 10.27 -22.69
N GLY A 627 -3.99 9.97 -23.88
CA GLY A 627 -4.44 10.96 -24.85
C GLY A 627 -5.72 11.70 -24.42
N THR A 628 -6.38 11.26 -23.35
CA THR A 628 -7.55 11.90 -22.74
C THR A 628 -7.14 13.14 -21.93
N VAL A 629 -6.69 14.18 -22.63
CA VAL A 629 -6.23 15.45 -22.04
C VAL A 629 -7.12 16.61 -22.42
N ALA A 630 -7.10 17.66 -21.60
CA ALA A 630 -7.77 18.91 -21.92
C ALA A 630 -6.97 19.68 -22.98
N GLU A 631 -7.66 20.33 -23.91
CA GLU A 631 -7.09 21.20 -24.95
C GLU A 631 -7.87 22.51 -24.99
N VAL A 632 -7.17 23.61 -25.27
CA VAL A 632 -7.79 24.94 -25.33
C VAL A 632 -7.90 25.36 -26.79
N ASP A 633 -9.12 25.65 -27.27
CA ASP A 633 -9.30 26.50 -28.44
C ASP A 633 -8.92 27.93 -28.05
N GLN A 634 -7.71 28.32 -28.43
CA GLN A 634 -7.20 29.64 -28.15
C GLN A 634 -8.12 30.72 -28.75
N ARG A 635 -8.82 30.50 -29.87
CA ARG A 635 -9.70 31.52 -30.48
C ARG A 635 -10.91 31.87 -29.61
N MET A 636 -11.37 30.92 -28.79
CA MET A 636 -12.51 31.09 -27.89
C MET A 636 -12.10 31.46 -26.45
N CYS A 637 -10.81 31.41 -26.11
CA CYS A 637 -10.34 31.68 -24.76
C CYS A 637 -10.59 33.14 -24.35
N SER A 638 -11.36 33.35 -23.29
CA SER A 638 -11.68 34.67 -22.74
C SER A 638 -10.66 35.21 -21.72
N GLN A 639 -9.52 34.52 -21.53
CA GLN A 639 -8.43 34.93 -20.64
C GLN A 639 -8.85 35.15 -19.16
N CYS A 640 -9.91 34.46 -18.70
CA CYS A 640 -10.45 34.66 -17.35
C CYS A 640 -9.64 34.01 -16.21
N GLY A 641 -8.67 33.14 -16.51
CA GLY A 641 -7.76 32.52 -15.54
C GLY A 641 -8.32 31.39 -14.69
N VAL A 642 -9.63 31.12 -14.75
CA VAL A 642 -10.29 30.07 -13.92
C VAL A 642 -9.66 28.69 -14.11
N CYS A 643 -9.28 28.33 -15.34
CA CYS A 643 -8.66 27.04 -15.61
C CYS A 643 -7.28 26.88 -14.93
N VAL A 644 -6.49 27.96 -14.88
CA VAL A 644 -5.16 27.98 -14.26
C VAL A 644 -5.29 27.83 -12.75
N SER A 645 -6.24 28.53 -12.12
CA SER A 645 -6.41 28.50 -10.66
C SER A 645 -7.00 27.19 -10.14
N ILE A 646 -7.87 26.53 -10.90
CA ILE A 646 -8.59 25.36 -10.42
C ILE A 646 -7.85 24.04 -10.65
N CYS A 647 -6.83 24.00 -11.50
CA CYS A 647 -6.15 22.75 -11.83
C CYS A 647 -5.22 22.29 -10.71
N PRO A 648 -5.45 21.11 -10.08
CA PRO A 648 -4.56 20.61 -9.02
C PRO A 648 -3.19 20.14 -9.54
N TYR A 649 -3.03 20.06 -10.87
CA TYR A 649 -1.82 19.60 -11.53
C TYR A 649 -1.04 20.73 -12.21
N SER A 650 -1.52 21.97 -12.13
CA SER A 650 -0.92 23.13 -12.80
C SER A 650 -0.71 22.91 -14.31
N ALA A 651 -1.59 22.12 -14.94
CA ALA A 651 -1.48 21.80 -16.36
C ALA A 651 -1.86 22.98 -17.27
N PRO A 652 -2.93 23.76 -16.98
CA PRO A 652 -3.20 25.01 -17.69
C PRO A 652 -2.24 26.12 -17.24
N ALA A 653 -1.61 26.78 -18.20
CA ALA A 653 -0.73 27.92 -17.99
C ALA A 653 -1.01 29.02 -19.03
N TRP A 654 -0.43 30.20 -18.84
CA TRP A 654 -0.53 31.29 -19.79
C TRP A 654 0.45 31.11 -20.94
N THR A 655 -0.02 31.32 -22.17
CA THR A 655 0.86 31.39 -23.35
C THR A 655 1.68 32.68 -23.26
N GLU A 656 3.01 32.56 -23.21
CA GLU A 656 3.90 33.72 -22.98
C GLU A 656 4.18 34.55 -24.24
N LYS A 657 4.23 33.90 -25.42
CA LYS A 657 4.69 34.53 -26.67
C LYS A 657 3.80 34.13 -27.86
N GLY A 658 3.82 34.96 -28.90
CA GLY A 658 3.12 34.71 -30.16
C GLY A 658 1.71 35.30 -30.21
N PRO A 659 0.93 34.99 -31.27
CA PRO A 659 -0.36 35.62 -31.56
C PRO A 659 -1.45 35.32 -30.52
N PHE A 660 -1.23 34.33 -29.65
CA PHE A 660 -2.14 33.93 -28.58
C PHE A 660 -1.57 34.23 -27.19
N ALA A 661 -0.57 35.11 -27.07
CA ALA A 661 -0.03 35.54 -25.80
C ALA A 661 -1.14 36.00 -24.84
N GLY A 662 -1.04 35.61 -23.56
CA GLY A 662 -2.06 35.87 -22.54
C GLY A 662 -3.29 34.95 -22.62
N ARG A 663 -3.37 34.01 -23.56
CA ARG A 663 -4.42 32.97 -23.57
C ARG A 663 -3.94 31.71 -22.86
N ALA A 664 -4.88 30.97 -22.28
CA ALA A 664 -4.57 29.71 -21.62
C ALA A 664 -4.12 28.64 -22.62
N GLN A 665 -3.18 27.81 -22.22
CA GLN A 665 -2.74 26.60 -22.91
C GLN A 665 -2.64 25.47 -21.88
N VAL A 666 -2.96 24.24 -22.26
CA VAL A 666 -2.79 23.08 -21.40
C VAL A 666 -1.54 22.32 -21.79
N ASN A 667 -0.67 22.06 -20.83
CA ASN A 667 0.41 21.09 -20.99
C ASN A 667 -0.19 19.66 -20.94
N PRO A 668 -0.17 18.91 -22.06
CA PRO A 668 -0.78 17.58 -22.14
C PRO A 668 -0.12 16.58 -21.20
N VAL A 669 1.16 16.78 -20.86
CA VAL A 669 1.92 15.87 -20.00
C VAL A 669 1.50 15.99 -18.52
N LEU A 670 1.19 17.21 -18.08
CA LEU A 670 0.69 17.48 -16.73
C LEU A 670 -0.80 17.17 -16.59
N CYS A 671 -1.54 17.13 -17.69
CA CYS A 671 -2.98 16.94 -17.67
C CYS A 671 -3.35 15.49 -17.32
N LYS A 672 -4.09 15.30 -16.22
CA LYS A 672 -4.63 13.98 -15.82
C LYS A 672 -6.04 13.69 -16.33
N GLY A 673 -6.56 14.51 -17.26
CA GLY A 673 -7.86 14.29 -17.89
C GLY A 673 -9.08 14.38 -16.95
N CYS A 674 -8.96 15.04 -15.79
CA CYS A 674 -10.04 15.05 -14.80
C CYS A 674 -11.29 15.88 -15.19
N GLY A 675 -11.20 16.71 -16.23
CA GLY A 675 -12.31 17.54 -16.72
C GLY A 675 -12.66 18.77 -15.89
N LEU A 676 -11.98 19.04 -14.78
CA LEU A 676 -12.31 20.15 -13.87
C LEU A 676 -12.23 21.53 -14.54
N CYS A 677 -11.18 21.77 -15.33
CA CYS A 677 -11.02 23.03 -16.08
C CYS A 677 -12.03 23.16 -17.24
N VAL A 678 -12.44 22.03 -17.82
CA VAL A 678 -13.41 21.97 -18.93
C VAL A 678 -14.80 22.35 -18.41
N ALA A 679 -15.25 21.70 -17.33
CA ALA A 679 -16.52 22.00 -16.67
C ALA A 679 -16.60 23.44 -16.13
N SER A 680 -15.46 24.07 -15.84
CA SER A 680 -15.37 25.43 -15.30
C SER A 680 -15.13 26.50 -16.38
N CYS A 681 -14.93 26.11 -17.64
CA CYS A 681 -14.61 27.05 -18.71
C CYS A 681 -15.84 27.84 -19.13
N ARG A 682 -15.91 29.12 -18.75
CA ARG A 682 -17.06 29.99 -19.02
C ARG A 682 -17.27 30.29 -20.51
N SER A 683 -16.20 30.29 -21.31
CA SER A 683 -16.31 30.55 -22.75
C SER A 683 -16.47 29.27 -23.57
N GLY A 684 -16.51 28.09 -22.94
CA GLY A 684 -16.55 26.81 -23.64
C GLY A 684 -15.27 26.50 -24.45
N ALA A 685 -14.19 27.25 -24.23
CA ALA A 685 -12.96 27.15 -25.02
C ALA A 685 -12.08 25.94 -24.67
N ILE A 686 -12.42 25.15 -23.67
CA ILE A 686 -11.61 24.01 -23.23
C ILE A 686 -12.39 22.73 -23.49
N HIS A 687 -11.75 21.79 -24.17
CA HIS A 687 -12.32 20.52 -24.61
C HIS A 687 -11.57 19.37 -23.94
N LEU A 688 -12.27 18.36 -23.44
CA LEU A 688 -11.64 17.15 -22.90
C LEU A 688 -11.65 16.06 -23.96
N LYS A 689 -10.50 15.69 -24.50
CA LYS A 689 -10.41 14.65 -25.55
C LYS A 689 -10.97 13.31 -25.05
N GLY A 690 -11.96 12.76 -25.76
CA GLY A 690 -12.65 11.51 -25.41
C GLY A 690 -13.82 11.64 -24.43
N PHE A 691 -14.02 12.83 -23.84
CA PHE A 691 -15.16 13.19 -23.00
C PHE A 691 -15.57 14.65 -23.25
N ASP A 692 -15.57 15.07 -24.52
CA ASP A 692 -15.92 16.44 -24.88
C ASP A 692 -17.43 16.68 -24.70
N ASN A 693 -17.85 17.94 -24.64
CA ASN A 693 -19.23 18.29 -24.31
C ASN A 693 -20.23 17.66 -25.29
N ASP A 694 -19.95 17.68 -26.59
CA ASP A 694 -20.77 17.05 -27.61
C ASP A 694 -20.89 15.52 -27.42
N GLN A 695 -19.79 14.86 -27.06
CA GLN A 695 -19.75 13.42 -26.75
C GLN A 695 -20.60 13.09 -25.52
N ILE A 696 -20.51 13.88 -24.44
CA ILE A 696 -21.31 13.69 -23.23
C ILE A 696 -22.78 14.00 -23.49
N PHE A 697 -23.08 15.09 -24.19
CA PHE A 697 -24.46 15.44 -24.54
C PHE A 697 -25.08 14.41 -25.49
N ALA A 698 -24.32 13.83 -26.41
CA ALA A 698 -24.77 12.71 -27.23
C ALA A 698 -25.17 11.50 -26.37
N GLN A 699 -24.43 11.18 -25.30
CA GLN A 699 -24.87 10.14 -24.36
C GLN A 699 -26.17 10.51 -23.64
N ILE A 700 -26.30 11.76 -23.19
CA ILE A 700 -27.45 12.21 -22.40
C ILE A 700 -28.71 12.28 -23.27
N PHE A 701 -28.66 12.96 -24.41
CA PHE A 701 -29.85 13.24 -25.21
C PHE A 701 -30.40 12.01 -25.92
N ASN A 702 -29.55 11.03 -26.23
CA ASN A 702 -29.99 9.76 -26.80
C ASN A 702 -30.60 8.81 -25.75
N LEU A 703 -30.59 9.16 -24.46
CA LEU A 703 -31.39 8.47 -23.44
C LEU A 703 -32.88 8.79 -23.61
N SER A 704 -33.21 10.05 -23.97
CA SER A 704 -34.57 10.60 -24.05
C SER A 704 -35.38 10.20 -25.29
N GLU A 705 -34.77 9.61 -26.31
CA GLU A 705 -35.50 9.09 -27.49
C GLU A 705 -36.19 7.73 -27.22
N ALA A 706 -36.15 7.23 -25.98
CA ALA A 706 -37.00 6.13 -25.53
C ALA A 706 -37.85 6.59 -24.33
N VAL A 707 -38.99 7.20 -24.62
CA VAL A 707 -40.18 7.13 -23.76
C VAL A 707 -41.35 6.69 -24.60
#